data_AF-A0A5N4CRU6-F1
#
_entry.id   AF-A0A5N4CRU6-F1
#
_cell.length_a   1.000
_cell.length_b   1.000
_cell.length_c   1.000
_cell.angle_alpha   90.00
_cell.angle_beta   90.00
_cell.angle_gamma   90.00
#
_symmetry.space_group_name_H-M   'P 1'
#
loop_
_entity.id
_entity.type
_entity.pdbx_description
1 polymer ?
#
loop_
_entity_poly.entity_id
_entity_poly.type
_entity_poly.pdbx_seq_one_letter_code
_entity_poly.pdbx_strand_id
1 'polypeptide(L)'
;MWKDACAIGSCKILVRTAAGAGLPLPDRITMWHFYAHRNRACVDIYLGVDWACFAQTVDSCPLIYFPALQLLLEHQDAYQAGTVFPDSFYPIICERGQFHDVSESTHWTPFLNASVHYIRENYPLPWDKDTEKLVAFLFGITSHMVADISWHSLGIEQGFLETMGAIKIHYQVSPNTLALNWYVPVEDLLEIYKKLYGREVITKKAIVDCSYLQFLEMYGEMLAVSKLYPTYSRKSPFLVEQFQEYFLGGLDDMMFWSSNIYHLTSFMLENGTRDGAVDTVEFVICEKWLSDCNLPENPLFIACGGQQNNTQGPMLLTGNGSFVDDAVSLSVCNHVISGFPILHVPKFENKPPGNVDWQLPRDTEACFETLSVLFLVISLHEAWLVAFSRHHGGFPLLPYRAMASADLNQDGYSDLVVGAPGYSHPGHIQVGRVYLIYSNDLGLPPVDLDLDKEAHGILEGFQPSGRFGSAVAVLDFNKDGVPDLAVGAPSVGSQKLTYTGAVYIYFGSKQGRVSSSPNITISCQDTYCNLGWTLLAADVNGDREPDLVIGSPFAPGGGKQKGIVAAFYSGPSHSDKENLNVEAANWMVRGEEDYAWLGYSLHGVTINNRTLLLAGSPTWKNASSLGHLFHTRDEKQSLGQVYGYFPPNCESWFTIAGDKAMGKLGTSLSSGHVTVNGTRTQVLLVGTPTQDDVSKVAFLTMTLHQGGGARMYGLSPDLQPSLLSTFSGDRRFSRFGGVLHLSDLDNDGLDEIIVAAPLRITDVTSGLMGGEDGRVYVYNGKQITSGNMTGKCKSWVAPCPEEKAQYVLISPEKATNRRCVLQASSRFGSSVITVRSKKKNQVVIAAGRSSLGARLSGALHIYSLGPD
;
A
#
# COMPACT_ATOMS: atom_id res chain seq x y z
N MET A 1 -50.50 -14.15 -23.08
CA MET A 1 -50.52 -15.47 -23.77
C MET A 1 -49.09 -16.00 -23.70
N TRP A 2 -48.82 -17.21 -23.19
CA TRP A 2 -49.03 -18.52 -23.85
C TRP A 2 -48.21 -18.64 -25.16
N LYS A 3 -47.42 -19.69 -25.42
CA LYS A 3 -47.04 -20.88 -24.62
C LYS A 3 -45.98 -21.71 -25.41
N ASP A 4 -45.31 -22.67 -24.75
CA ASP A 4 -44.76 -23.93 -25.33
C ASP A 4 -43.70 -23.84 -26.47
N ALA A 5 -43.00 -24.90 -26.92
CA ALA A 5 -42.35 -26.02 -26.23
C ALA A 5 -41.31 -26.75 -27.14
N CYS A 6 -40.38 -27.48 -26.52
CA CYS A 6 -39.71 -28.73 -26.95
C CYS A 6 -39.41 -29.10 -28.44
N ALA A 7 -38.09 -29.25 -28.70
CA ALA A 7 -37.40 -30.53 -29.03
C ALA A 7 -37.12 -31.00 -30.49
N ILE A 8 -36.04 -31.82 -30.58
CA ILE A 8 -35.60 -32.75 -31.65
C ILE A 8 -35.00 -32.14 -32.93
N GLY A 9 -33.83 -32.66 -33.36
CA GLY A 9 -33.13 -32.24 -34.59
C GLY A 9 -31.73 -32.83 -34.78
N SER A 10 -31.60 -34.16 -34.81
CA SER A 10 -30.29 -34.84 -34.88
C SER A 10 -29.62 -34.75 -36.26
N CYS A 11 -28.30 -34.52 -36.30
CA CYS A 11 -27.48 -34.92 -37.45
C CYS A 11 -26.06 -35.32 -37.02
N LYS A 12 -25.63 -36.54 -37.39
CA LYS A 12 -24.25 -37.03 -37.23
C LYS A 12 -23.54 -36.96 -38.57
N ILE A 13 -22.30 -36.46 -38.60
CA ILE A 13 -21.30 -36.86 -39.59
C ILE A 13 -20.03 -37.27 -38.83
N LEU A 14 -19.56 -38.49 -39.06
CA LEU A 14 -18.21 -38.92 -38.70
C LEU A 14 -17.24 -38.46 -39.78
N VAL A 15 -15.96 -38.25 -39.42
CA VAL A 15 -14.86 -39.05 -40.00
C VAL A 15 -13.56 -38.88 -39.19
N ARG A 16 -13.00 -40.05 -38.86
CA ARG A 16 -11.62 -40.43 -38.44
C ARG A 16 -10.60 -39.37 -38.00
N THR A 17 -9.94 -39.74 -36.89
CA THR A 17 -8.57 -39.36 -36.54
C THR A 17 -7.53 -39.82 -37.57
N ALA A 18 -6.43 -39.09 -37.66
CA ALA A 18 -5.13 -39.57 -38.12
C ALA A 18 -4.08 -39.05 -37.13
N ALA A 19 -3.07 -39.87 -36.81
CA ALA A 19 -2.03 -39.53 -35.83
C ALA A 19 -0.65 -39.86 -36.39
N GLY A 20 0.38 -39.13 -35.95
CA GLY A 20 1.78 -39.51 -36.11
C GLY A 20 2.63 -38.58 -36.97
N ALA A 21 3.17 -37.53 -36.35
CA ALA A 21 4.51 -37.00 -36.64
C ALA A 21 4.97 -36.23 -35.39
N GLY A 22 6.04 -36.67 -34.74
CA GLY A 22 6.58 -36.01 -33.54
C GLY A 22 7.82 -35.20 -33.86
N LEU A 23 7.86 -33.94 -33.42
CA LEU A 23 9.04 -33.10 -33.32
C LEU A 23 8.97 -32.34 -31.98
N PRO A 24 10.08 -32.21 -31.22
CA PRO A 24 10.10 -31.40 -30.02
C PRO A 24 10.12 -29.90 -30.40
N LEU A 25 9.28 -29.10 -29.76
CA LEU A 25 9.37 -27.64 -29.80
C LEU A 25 10.02 -27.13 -28.51
N PRO A 26 10.82 -26.04 -28.54
CA PRO A 26 11.51 -25.53 -27.35
C PRO A 26 10.57 -24.87 -26.35
N ASP A 27 10.90 -24.98 -25.07
CA ASP A 27 10.21 -24.35 -23.96
C ASP A 27 10.43 -22.82 -23.86
N ARG A 28 9.61 -22.18 -23.01
CA ARG A 28 9.84 -20.93 -22.26
C ARG A 28 9.78 -19.54 -22.94
N ILE A 29 9.95 -19.37 -24.24
CA ILE A 29 10.08 -18.00 -24.82
C ILE A 29 8.75 -17.37 -25.32
N THR A 30 7.85 -18.14 -25.93
CA THR A 30 6.68 -17.58 -26.65
C THR A 30 5.47 -17.17 -25.80
N MET A 31 5.58 -17.14 -24.46
CA MET A 31 4.50 -16.69 -23.56
C MET A 31 4.72 -15.28 -22.99
N TRP A 32 5.85 -14.63 -23.26
CA TRP A 32 6.22 -13.34 -22.68
C TRP A 32 5.40 -12.15 -23.24
N HIS A 33 5.35 -11.99 -24.57
CA HIS A 33 4.74 -10.82 -25.23
C HIS A 33 3.22 -10.62 -24.99
N PHE A 34 2.48 -11.65 -24.57
CA PHE A 34 1.02 -11.57 -24.44
C PHE A 34 0.52 -11.17 -23.05
N TYR A 35 1.41 -11.02 -22.05
CA TYR A 35 1.04 -10.68 -20.67
C TYR A 35 1.37 -9.24 -20.26
N ALA A 36 2.39 -8.59 -20.85
CA ALA A 36 2.75 -7.20 -20.55
C ALA A 36 1.59 -6.23 -20.88
N HIS A 37 1.10 -6.26 -22.13
CA HIS A 37 0.13 -5.29 -22.67
C HIS A 37 -1.34 -5.45 -22.23
N ARG A 38 -1.64 -6.04 -21.06
CA ARG A 38 -3.04 -6.27 -20.62
C ARG A 38 -3.34 -6.02 -19.15
N ASN A 39 -2.44 -5.35 -18.43
CA ASN A 39 -2.63 -5.03 -17.02
C ASN A 39 -2.58 -3.52 -16.79
N ARG A 40 -3.75 -2.91 -16.56
CA ARG A 40 -3.84 -1.51 -16.10
C ARG A 40 -3.44 -1.32 -14.62
N ALA A 41 -2.41 -2.04 -14.18
CA ALA A 41 -1.51 -1.45 -13.21
C ALA A 41 -0.74 -0.32 -13.91
N CYS A 42 -0.20 -0.61 -15.11
CA CYS A 42 0.61 0.30 -15.93
C CYS A 42 0.10 1.74 -15.99
N VAL A 43 -1.07 2.01 -16.61
CA VAL A 43 -1.52 3.38 -16.93
C VAL A 43 -1.45 4.36 -15.75
N ASP A 44 -2.11 4.06 -14.62
CA ASP A 44 -2.28 5.03 -13.53
C ASP A 44 -1.10 5.07 -12.54
N ILE A 45 -0.08 4.24 -12.79
CA ILE A 45 1.02 4.02 -11.84
C ILE A 45 2.39 4.23 -12.49
N TYR A 46 2.52 3.98 -13.80
CA TYR A 46 3.51 4.66 -14.63
C TYR A 46 3.28 6.18 -14.61
N LEU A 47 2.03 6.64 -14.61
CA LEU A 47 1.77 8.06 -14.34
C LEU A 47 2.26 8.50 -12.95
N GLY A 48 2.33 7.58 -11.97
CA GLY A 48 2.99 7.70 -10.65
C GLY A 48 2.43 8.75 -9.70
N VAL A 49 1.62 9.65 -10.25
CA VAL A 49 1.40 10.99 -9.72
C VAL A 49 -0.04 11.38 -10.03
N ASP A 50 -0.93 11.16 -9.05
CA ASP A 50 -2.08 12.04 -8.91
C ASP A 50 -1.52 13.45 -8.62
N TRP A 51 -1.44 14.28 -9.67
CA TRP A 51 -0.75 15.57 -9.61
C TRP A 51 -1.41 16.56 -8.64
N ALA A 52 -2.69 16.39 -8.33
CA ALA A 52 -3.34 17.13 -7.24
C ALA A 52 -2.77 16.73 -5.87
N CYS A 53 -2.40 15.45 -5.70
CA CYS A 53 -1.84 14.88 -4.48
C CYS A 53 -0.34 15.17 -4.31
N PHE A 54 0.43 15.33 -5.40
CA PHE A 54 1.87 15.65 -5.32
C PHE A 54 2.10 17.18 -5.19
N ALA A 55 1.33 18.01 -5.90
CA ALA A 55 1.39 19.46 -5.74
C ALA A 55 1.07 19.92 -4.30
N GLN A 56 0.22 19.18 -3.58
CA GLN A 56 -0.14 19.45 -2.18
C GLN A 56 0.90 18.99 -1.13
N THR A 57 2.03 18.41 -1.55
CA THR A 57 3.11 17.99 -0.62
C THR A 57 4.32 18.93 -0.59
N VAL A 58 4.32 20.02 -1.37
CA VAL A 58 5.55 20.81 -1.63
C VAL A 58 5.73 22.01 -0.70
N ASP A 59 4.65 22.64 -0.25
CA ASP A 59 4.67 23.90 0.54
C ASP A 59 5.34 23.78 1.94
N SER A 60 5.78 22.59 2.34
CA SER A 60 6.23 22.27 3.71
C SER A 60 7.64 21.66 3.83
N CYS A 61 8.36 21.39 2.72
CA CYS A 61 9.64 20.66 2.75
C CYS A 61 10.82 21.46 2.12
N PRO A 62 11.75 22.03 2.92
CA PRO A 62 12.74 22.96 2.41
C PRO A 62 13.98 22.32 1.74
N LEU A 63 14.43 23.01 0.67
CA LEU A 63 15.83 23.20 0.25
C LEU A 63 16.61 22.14 -0.56
N ILE A 64 16.11 20.93 -0.86
CA ILE A 64 16.78 20.03 -1.85
C ILE A 64 15.84 19.51 -2.94
N TYR A 65 14.57 19.18 -2.63
CA TYR A 65 13.65 18.54 -3.59
C TYR A 65 13.07 19.45 -4.69
N PHE A 66 13.28 20.77 -4.62
CA PHE A 66 12.60 21.73 -5.49
C PHE A 66 12.93 21.62 -7.00
N PRO A 67 14.21 21.54 -7.44
CA PRO A 67 14.53 21.69 -8.87
C PRO A 67 13.98 20.58 -9.77
N ALA A 68 14.25 19.31 -9.40
CA ALA A 68 13.79 18.16 -10.19
C ALA A 68 12.25 18.07 -10.21
N LEU A 69 11.59 18.37 -9.08
CA LEU A 69 10.13 18.40 -9.02
C LEU A 69 9.52 19.50 -9.89
N GLN A 70 10.09 20.71 -9.87
CA GLN A 70 9.64 21.80 -10.72
C GLN A 70 9.80 21.45 -12.22
N LEU A 71 10.91 20.81 -12.60
CA LEU A 71 11.15 20.30 -13.93
C LEU A 71 10.09 19.26 -14.36
N LEU A 72 9.70 18.33 -13.49
CA LEU A 72 8.64 17.35 -13.78
C LEU A 72 7.22 17.98 -13.82
N LEU A 73 6.97 19.03 -13.04
CA LEU A 73 5.72 19.79 -13.06
C LEU A 73 5.57 20.64 -14.34
N GLU A 74 6.66 21.22 -14.84
CA GLU A 74 6.66 22.03 -16.07
C GLU A 74 6.59 21.17 -17.35
N HIS A 75 7.12 19.95 -17.33
CA HIS A 75 7.27 19.07 -18.51
C HIS A 75 6.53 17.73 -18.38
N GLN A 76 5.28 17.76 -17.91
CA GLN A 76 4.45 16.55 -17.77
C GLN A 76 4.24 15.79 -19.09
N ASP A 77 4.23 16.47 -20.23
CA ASP A 77 4.10 15.88 -21.56
C ASP A 77 5.30 14.99 -21.94
N ALA A 78 6.50 15.36 -21.49
CA ALA A 78 7.72 14.57 -21.65
C ALA A 78 7.81 13.45 -20.60
N TYR A 79 7.55 13.76 -19.33
CA TYR A 79 7.56 12.78 -18.25
C TYR A 79 6.60 11.60 -18.51
N GLN A 80 5.33 11.88 -18.82
CA GLN A 80 4.32 10.83 -19.02
C GLN A 80 4.55 9.98 -20.27
N ALA A 81 5.23 10.51 -21.29
CA ALA A 81 5.66 9.73 -22.43
C ALA A 81 6.80 8.77 -22.03
N GLY A 82 7.78 9.28 -21.27
CA GLY A 82 8.90 8.51 -20.74
C GLY A 82 8.45 7.36 -19.82
N THR A 83 7.44 7.57 -18.97
CA THR A 83 6.96 6.52 -18.05
C THR A 83 6.28 5.33 -18.73
N VAL A 84 6.00 5.39 -20.02
CA VAL A 84 5.47 4.23 -20.78
C VAL A 84 6.35 3.82 -21.95
N PHE A 85 7.38 4.59 -22.24
CA PHE A 85 8.23 4.42 -23.43
C PHE A 85 8.95 3.06 -23.49
N PRO A 86 9.46 2.47 -22.38
CA PRO A 86 10.16 1.19 -22.45
C PRO A 86 9.29 0.04 -22.99
N ASP A 87 7.97 0.06 -22.80
CA ASP A 87 7.02 -0.93 -23.35
C ASP A 87 6.79 -0.82 -24.88
N SER A 88 7.19 0.29 -25.53
CA SER A 88 6.67 0.69 -26.85
C SER A 88 6.99 -0.25 -28.01
N PHE A 89 8.01 -1.11 -27.90
CA PHE A 89 8.53 -1.92 -29.01
C PHE A 89 8.19 -3.42 -28.93
N TYR A 90 7.52 -3.83 -27.86
CA TYR A 90 6.93 -5.16 -27.69
C TYR A 90 5.68 -5.45 -28.55
N PRO A 91 4.77 -4.50 -28.88
CA PRO A 91 3.55 -4.81 -29.61
C PRO A 91 3.81 -5.36 -31.01
N ILE A 92 3.18 -6.47 -31.38
CA ILE A 92 3.29 -7.06 -32.74
C ILE A 92 2.79 -6.08 -33.83
N ILE A 93 1.99 -5.08 -33.47
CA ILE A 93 1.55 -4.01 -34.38
C ILE A 93 2.62 -2.92 -34.61
N CYS A 94 3.57 -2.74 -33.67
CA CYS A 94 4.79 -1.95 -33.84
C CYS A 94 5.82 -2.78 -34.64
N GLU A 95 6.02 -2.48 -35.93
CA GLU A 95 7.06 -3.08 -36.79
C GLU A 95 7.26 -4.61 -36.63
N ARG A 96 6.17 -5.34 -36.36
CA ARG A 96 6.14 -6.81 -36.12
C ARG A 96 6.87 -7.30 -34.85
N GLY A 97 7.04 -6.45 -33.84
CA GLY A 97 7.77 -6.77 -32.61
C GLY A 97 9.28 -6.93 -32.81
N GLN A 98 9.85 -6.42 -33.92
CA GLN A 98 11.26 -6.63 -34.28
C GLN A 98 12.27 -5.97 -33.32
N PHE A 99 11.80 -5.09 -32.44
CA PHE A 99 12.64 -4.32 -31.52
C PHE A 99 12.37 -4.66 -30.04
N HIS A 100 11.82 -5.85 -29.74
CA HIS A 100 11.62 -6.34 -28.37
C HIS A 100 12.88 -6.22 -27.50
N ASP A 101 14.04 -6.65 -27.99
CA ASP A 101 15.33 -6.55 -27.29
C ASP A 101 15.71 -5.09 -26.92
N VAL A 102 15.23 -4.11 -27.70
CA VAL A 102 15.42 -2.68 -27.47
C VAL A 102 14.51 -2.19 -26.35
N SER A 103 13.24 -2.60 -26.36
CA SER A 103 12.33 -2.40 -25.22
C SER A 103 12.91 -3.00 -23.94
N GLU A 104 13.26 -4.29 -23.93
CA GLU A 104 13.88 -4.98 -22.77
C GLU A 104 15.07 -4.18 -22.23
N SER A 105 16.02 -3.80 -23.10
CA SER A 105 17.22 -3.06 -22.69
C SER A 105 16.93 -1.69 -22.10
N THR A 106 15.76 -1.10 -22.39
CA THR A 106 15.30 0.19 -21.84
C THR A 106 14.77 0.07 -20.39
N HIS A 107 14.55 -1.15 -19.88
CA HIS A 107 14.14 -1.39 -18.49
C HIS A 107 15.33 -1.49 -17.50
N TRP A 108 16.57 -1.53 -18.01
CA TRP A 108 17.76 -1.86 -17.22
C TRP A 108 18.78 -0.72 -17.10
N THR A 109 19.61 -0.77 -16.04
CA THR A 109 20.64 0.24 -15.73
C THR A 109 21.56 0.61 -16.90
N PRO A 110 21.97 -0.29 -17.82
CA PRO A 110 22.81 0.08 -18.95
C PRO A 110 22.22 1.19 -19.83
N PHE A 111 20.90 1.21 -20.06
CA PHE A 111 20.24 2.29 -20.80
C PHE A 111 20.26 3.62 -20.03
N LEU A 112 20.03 3.58 -18.71
CA LEU A 112 20.13 4.76 -17.85
C LEU A 112 21.55 5.34 -17.85
N ASN A 113 22.58 4.48 -17.76
CA ASN A 113 23.98 4.89 -17.83
C ASN A 113 24.33 5.53 -19.19
N ALA A 114 23.91 4.90 -20.30
CA ALA A 114 24.08 5.45 -21.65
C ALA A 114 23.38 6.80 -21.83
N SER A 115 22.18 6.96 -21.25
CA SER A 115 21.39 8.20 -21.28
C SER A 115 22.06 9.32 -20.48
N VAL A 116 22.50 9.03 -19.25
CA VAL A 116 23.26 9.99 -18.41
C VAL A 116 24.51 10.46 -19.13
N HIS A 117 25.29 9.52 -19.68
CA HIS A 117 26.47 9.85 -20.46
C HIS A 117 26.16 10.73 -21.66
N TYR A 118 25.16 10.36 -22.47
CA TYR A 118 24.74 11.13 -23.64
C TYR A 118 24.34 12.56 -23.28
N ILE A 119 23.52 12.75 -22.24
CA ILE A 119 23.07 14.07 -21.80
C ILE A 119 24.27 14.91 -21.35
N ARG A 120 25.17 14.36 -20.53
CA ARG A 120 26.35 15.10 -20.02
C ARG A 120 27.41 15.40 -21.09
N GLU A 121 27.51 14.57 -22.11
CA GLU A 121 28.44 14.73 -23.23
C GLU A 121 27.97 15.77 -24.26
N ASN A 122 26.65 15.99 -24.40
CA ASN A 122 26.07 16.89 -25.42
C ASN A 122 25.42 18.16 -24.86
N TYR A 123 24.89 18.13 -23.63
CA TYR A 123 24.06 19.21 -23.06
C TYR A 123 24.60 19.71 -21.72
N PRO A 124 25.52 20.70 -21.74
CA PRO A 124 26.10 21.27 -20.52
C PRO A 124 25.07 22.08 -19.71
N LEU A 125 25.30 22.20 -18.40
CA LEU A 125 24.48 23.04 -17.51
C LEU A 125 24.79 24.54 -17.69
N PRO A 126 23.81 25.44 -17.53
CA PRO A 126 22.39 25.16 -17.29
C PRO A 126 21.67 24.70 -18.56
N TRP A 127 20.74 23.75 -18.39
CA TRP A 127 19.93 23.21 -19.48
C TRP A 127 18.94 24.23 -20.05
N ASP A 128 18.58 24.07 -21.33
CA ASP A 128 17.47 24.78 -21.96
C ASP A 128 16.15 24.00 -21.84
N LYS A 129 15.04 24.60 -22.27
CA LYS A 129 13.69 24.03 -22.10
C LYS A 129 13.44 22.75 -22.91
N ASP A 130 14.20 22.47 -23.97
CA ASP A 130 14.11 21.20 -24.70
C ASP A 130 14.96 20.12 -24.00
N THR A 131 16.13 20.49 -23.48
CA THR A 131 16.98 19.61 -22.66
C THR A 131 16.30 19.21 -21.35
N GLU A 132 15.61 20.15 -20.70
CA GLU A 132 14.79 19.86 -19.50
C GLU A 132 13.69 18.82 -19.81
N LYS A 133 13.12 18.81 -21.02
CA LYS A 133 12.16 17.78 -21.47
C LYS A 133 12.82 16.43 -21.67
N LEU A 134 14.00 16.36 -22.30
CA LEU A 134 14.79 15.13 -22.39
C LEU A 134 15.07 14.53 -21.00
N VAL A 135 15.42 15.37 -20.02
CA VAL A 135 15.63 14.97 -18.62
C VAL A 135 14.33 14.52 -17.94
N ALA A 136 13.21 15.23 -18.16
CA ALA A 136 11.90 14.83 -17.64
C ALA A 136 11.44 13.47 -18.20
N PHE A 137 11.67 13.23 -19.49
CA PHE A 137 11.42 11.96 -20.17
C PHE A 137 12.29 10.82 -19.60
N LEU A 138 13.58 11.08 -19.33
CA LEU A 138 14.47 10.11 -18.69
C LEU A 138 14.02 9.76 -17.26
N PHE A 139 13.62 10.76 -16.45
CA PHE A 139 13.01 10.48 -15.15
C PHE A 139 11.77 9.60 -15.28
N GLY A 140 10.94 9.84 -16.30
CA GLY A 140 9.80 8.98 -16.61
C GLY A 140 10.20 7.52 -16.82
N ILE A 141 11.20 7.27 -17.67
CA ILE A 141 11.77 5.92 -17.87
C ILE A 141 12.26 5.32 -16.54
N THR A 142 12.94 6.08 -15.69
CA THR A 142 13.43 5.52 -14.42
C THR A 142 12.31 5.13 -13.44
N SER A 143 11.16 5.81 -13.47
CA SER A 143 9.98 5.36 -12.70
C SER A 143 9.31 4.13 -13.30
N HIS A 144 9.39 3.96 -14.62
CA HIS A 144 8.93 2.73 -15.29
C HIS A 144 9.78 1.53 -14.86
N MET A 145 11.12 1.67 -14.92
CA MET A 145 12.08 0.66 -14.44
C MET A 145 11.77 0.23 -13.00
N VAL A 146 11.46 1.18 -12.12
CA VAL A 146 11.04 0.90 -10.74
C VAL A 146 9.73 0.13 -10.68
N ALA A 147 8.68 0.58 -11.37
CA ALA A 147 7.34 0.02 -11.26
C ALA A 147 7.28 -1.43 -11.77
N ASP A 148 7.89 -1.70 -12.92
CA ASP A 148 8.03 -3.05 -13.48
C ASP A 148 8.72 -3.99 -12.47
N ILE A 149 9.93 -3.64 -12.03
CA ILE A 149 10.73 -4.46 -11.11
C ILE A 149 10.00 -4.63 -9.77
N SER A 150 9.21 -3.65 -9.32
CA SER A 150 8.44 -3.74 -8.08
C SER A 150 7.25 -4.71 -8.19
N TRP A 151 6.57 -4.78 -9.34
CA TRP A 151 5.44 -5.71 -9.56
C TRP A 151 5.85 -7.13 -9.93
N HIS A 152 6.87 -7.25 -10.78
CA HIS A 152 7.41 -8.52 -11.25
C HIS A 152 8.42 -9.12 -10.28
N SER A 153 8.96 -8.30 -9.37
CA SER A 153 9.70 -8.66 -8.15
C SER A 153 10.76 -9.75 -8.36
N LEU A 154 11.44 -9.69 -9.50
CA LEU A 154 12.66 -10.43 -9.84
C LEU A 154 12.55 -11.95 -9.69
N GLY A 155 11.41 -12.52 -10.10
CA GLY A 155 11.20 -13.97 -10.14
C GLY A 155 11.04 -14.61 -8.76
N ILE A 156 10.82 -13.81 -7.72
CA ILE A 156 10.55 -14.28 -6.35
C ILE A 156 9.04 -14.52 -6.19
N GLU A 157 8.70 -15.61 -5.50
CA GLU A 157 7.35 -16.16 -5.31
C GLU A 157 6.34 -15.28 -4.52
N GLN A 158 6.62 -13.99 -4.35
CA GLN A 158 5.91 -13.09 -3.44
C GLN A 158 5.49 -11.76 -4.09
N GLY A 159 5.83 -11.54 -5.36
CA GLY A 159 5.60 -10.26 -6.04
C GLY A 159 4.15 -9.81 -6.08
N PHE A 160 3.93 -8.50 -6.28
CA PHE A 160 2.59 -7.89 -6.23
C PHE A 160 1.57 -8.67 -7.07
N LEU A 161 1.93 -9.02 -8.32
CA LEU A 161 1.03 -9.70 -9.25
C LEU A 161 0.77 -11.18 -8.88
N GLU A 162 1.74 -11.89 -8.29
CA GLU A 162 1.54 -13.27 -7.82
C GLU A 162 0.64 -13.29 -6.58
N THR A 163 0.97 -12.49 -5.56
CA THR A 163 0.16 -12.39 -4.33
C THR A 163 -1.28 -11.94 -4.65
N MET A 164 -1.42 -10.96 -5.54
CA MET A 164 -2.71 -10.50 -6.07
C MET A 164 -3.47 -11.64 -6.77
N GLY A 165 -2.83 -12.39 -7.67
CA GLY A 165 -3.41 -13.54 -8.36
C GLY A 165 -3.82 -14.68 -7.42
N ALA A 166 -2.98 -15.00 -6.44
CA ALA A 166 -3.19 -16.02 -5.42
C ALA A 166 -4.36 -15.70 -4.46
N ILE A 167 -4.76 -14.43 -4.37
CA ILE A 167 -5.93 -13.93 -3.60
C ILE A 167 -7.15 -13.73 -4.56
N LYS A 168 -7.10 -14.35 -5.74
CA LYS A 168 -8.05 -14.38 -6.88
C LYS A 168 -8.49 -12.99 -7.37
N ILE A 169 -7.98 -12.63 -8.55
CA ILE A 169 -8.42 -11.50 -9.39
C ILE A 169 -8.80 -12.05 -10.77
N HIS A 170 -9.72 -11.37 -11.46
CA HIS A 170 -9.69 -11.27 -12.92
C HIS A 170 -9.62 -9.77 -13.25
N TYR A 171 -8.74 -9.37 -14.16
CA TYR A 171 -8.39 -7.97 -14.49
C TYR A 171 -9.58 -7.18 -15.09
N GLN A 172 -9.64 -5.83 -15.06
CA GLN A 172 -8.56 -4.80 -15.13
C GLN A 172 -9.05 -3.41 -14.55
N VAL A 173 -8.20 -2.37 -14.40
CA VAL A 173 -8.27 -1.29 -13.34
C VAL A 173 -8.73 0.16 -13.76
N SER A 174 -8.62 1.24 -12.93
CA SER A 174 -9.42 2.52 -12.93
C SER A 174 -8.61 3.82 -13.16
N PRO A 175 -9.21 4.98 -13.56
CA PRO A 175 -8.47 6.11 -14.14
C PRO A 175 -8.26 7.35 -13.26
N ASN A 176 -7.26 8.13 -13.63
CA ASN A 176 -7.29 9.58 -13.83
C ASN A 176 -6.33 10.01 -14.97
N THR A 177 -6.05 11.32 -15.10
CA THR A 177 -5.74 11.98 -16.38
C THR A 177 -4.31 11.82 -16.90
N LEU A 178 -4.21 11.19 -18.09
CA LEU A 178 -3.15 11.44 -19.08
C LEU A 178 -3.15 12.90 -19.57
N ALA A 179 -1.97 13.41 -19.92
CA ALA A 179 -1.80 14.60 -20.74
C ALA A 179 -2.35 14.35 -22.16
N LEU A 180 -2.90 15.39 -22.79
CA LEU A 180 -3.51 15.29 -24.13
C LEU A 180 -2.48 15.28 -25.28
N ASN A 181 -1.25 15.67 -24.97
CA ASN A 181 -0.08 15.64 -25.85
C ASN A 181 1.05 14.90 -25.11
N TRP A 182 1.94 14.25 -25.86
CA TRP A 182 3.19 13.68 -25.37
C TRP A 182 4.37 14.22 -26.17
N TYR A 183 5.50 14.39 -25.50
CA TYR A 183 6.80 14.73 -26.11
C TYR A 183 7.73 13.51 -26.05
N VAL A 184 8.37 13.17 -27.17
CA VAL A 184 9.35 12.10 -27.27
C VAL A 184 10.64 12.67 -27.89
N PRO A 185 11.81 12.57 -27.22
CA PRO A 185 13.09 13.08 -27.73
C PRO A 185 13.70 12.11 -28.75
N VAL A 186 13.11 12.07 -29.95
CA VAL A 186 13.37 11.02 -30.95
C VAL A 186 14.83 10.99 -31.44
N GLU A 187 15.45 12.14 -31.67
CA GLU A 187 16.83 12.19 -32.19
C GLU A 187 17.84 11.74 -31.11
N ASP A 188 17.64 12.21 -29.88
CA ASP A 188 18.44 11.87 -28.70
C ASP A 188 18.40 10.37 -28.43
N LEU A 189 17.20 9.77 -28.48
CA LEU A 189 17.00 8.34 -28.29
C LEU A 189 17.77 7.49 -29.31
N LEU A 190 17.87 7.92 -30.57
CA LEU A 190 18.64 7.20 -31.59
C LEU A 190 20.13 7.15 -31.22
N GLU A 191 20.70 8.27 -30.78
CA GLU A 191 22.10 8.34 -30.40
C GLU A 191 22.36 7.69 -29.02
N ILE A 192 21.40 7.72 -28.08
CA ILE A 192 21.45 6.95 -26.82
C ILE A 192 21.50 5.44 -27.09
N TYR A 193 20.60 4.90 -27.92
CA TYR A 193 20.64 3.48 -28.29
C TYR A 193 21.93 3.13 -29.05
N LYS A 194 22.38 4.00 -29.94
CA LYS A 194 23.64 3.82 -30.68
C LYS A 194 24.88 3.82 -29.78
N LYS A 195 24.88 4.62 -28.69
CA LYS A 195 25.88 4.58 -27.61
C LYS A 195 25.80 3.26 -26.82
N LEU A 196 24.59 2.82 -26.47
CA LEU A 196 24.34 1.58 -25.70
C LEU A 196 24.79 0.32 -26.44
N TYR A 197 24.48 0.20 -27.75
CA TYR A 197 24.78 -0.99 -28.55
C TYR A 197 26.06 -0.88 -29.40
N GLY A 198 26.72 0.27 -29.42
CA GLY A 198 27.87 0.57 -30.30
C GLY A 198 27.54 0.59 -31.80
N ARG A 199 26.26 0.56 -32.16
CA ARG A 199 25.75 0.51 -33.54
C ARG A 199 24.29 0.98 -33.60
N GLU A 200 23.84 1.40 -34.77
CA GLU A 200 22.42 1.68 -35.01
C GLU A 200 21.60 0.37 -34.99
N VAL A 201 20.64 0.27 -34.05
CA VAL A 201 19.77 -0.91 -33.87
C VAL A 201 18.29 -0.64 -34.12
N ILE A 202 17.86 0.61 -34.06
CA ILE A 202 16.46 1.04 -34.20
C ILE A 202 16.40 2.26 -35.13
N THR A 203 15.27 2.48 -35.80
CA THR A 203 15.11 3.57 -36.77
C THR A 203 14.24 4.70 -36.22
N LYS A 204 14.46 5.93 -36.73
CA LYS A 204 13.61 7.09 -36.41
C LYS A 204 12.12 6.80 -36.57
N LYS A 205 11.76 6.10 -37.66
CA LYS A 205 10.38 5.71 -37.95
C LYS A 205 9.82 4.76 -36.89
N ALA A 206 10.59 3.76 -36.46
CA ALA A 206 10.15 2.84 -35.41
C ALA A 206 9.89 3.56 -34.09
N ILE A 207 10.79 4.46 -33.65
CA ILE A 207 10.58 5.26 -32.44
C ILE A 207 9.30 6.10 -32.55
N VAL A 208 9.09 6.80 -33.67
CA VAL A 208 7.90 7.64 -33.91
C VAL A 208 6.61 6.81 -33.95
N ASP A 209 6.52 5.84 -34.86
CA ASP A 209 5.28 5.09 -35.11
C ASP A 209 4.88 4.26 -33.88
N CYS A 210 5.85 3.66 -33.18
CA CYS A 210 5.58 2.81 -32.03
C CYS A 210 5.27 3.61 -30.76
N SER A 211 5.92 4.75 -30.52
CA SER A 211 5.53 5.64 -29.39
C SER A 211 4.13 6.23 -29.60
N TYR A 212 3.74 6.51 -30.86
CA TYR A 212 2.40 6.98 -31.19
C TYR A 212 1.34 5.85 -31.05
N LEU A 213 1.67 4.61 -31.42
CA LEU A 213 0.84 3.44 -31.11
C LEU A 213 0.68 3.27 -29.59
N GLN A 214 1.77 3.32 -28.83
CA GLN A 214 1.77 3.25 -27.36
C GLN A 214 0.91 4.35 -26.73
N PHE A 215 0.90 5.59 -27.26
CA PHE A 215 -0.01 6.65 -26.83
C PHE A 215 -1.49 6.30 -27.03
N LEU A 216 -1.84 5.82 -28.23
CA LEU A 216 -3.22 5.42 -28.54
C LEU A 216 -3.66 4.18 -27.73
N GLU A 217 -2.76 3.23 -27.48
CA GLU A 217 -3.01 2.07 -26.62
C GLU A 217 -3.17 2.50 -25.15
N MET A 218 -2.31 3.36 -24.61
CA MET A 218 -2.39 3.90 -23.25
C MET A 218 -3.69 4.68 -22.99
N TYR A 219 -4.10 5.53 -23.94
CA TYR A 219 -5.34 6.30 -23.86
C TYR A 219 -6.58 5.41 -24.08
N GLY A 220 -6.47 4.44 -25.00
CA GLY A 220 -7.50 3.43 -25.27
C GLY A 220 -7.76 2.50 -24.08
N GLU A 221 -6.68 2.00 -23.45
CA GLU A 221 -6.68 1.34 -22.16
C GLU A 221 -7.40 2.23 -21.15
N MET A 222 -6.86 3.42 -20.84
CA MET A 222 -7.38 4.35 -19.81
C MET A 222 -8.90 4.48 -19.90
N LEU A 223 -9.42 4.77 -21.10
CA LEU A 223 -10.83 4.95 -21.41
C LEU A 223 -11.66 3.66 -21.36
N ALA A 224 -11.22 2.58 -22.01
CA ALA A 224 -11.96 1.31 -22.02
C ALA A 224 -12.07 0.75 -20.60
N VAL A 225 -10.95 0.79 -19.89
CA VAL A 225 -10.79 0.12 -18.61
C VAL A 225 -11.25 0.97 -17.43
N SER A 226 -11.44 2.30 -17.61
CA SER A 226 -12.16 3.16 -16.65
C SER A 226 -13.55 2.62 -16.27
N LYS A 227 -14.22 1.99 -17.23
CA LYS A 227 -15.55 1.36 -17.10
C LYS A 227 -15.44 -0.08 -16.57
N LEU A 228 -14.22 -0.60 -16.40
CA LEU A 228 -13.94 -1.99 -16.05
C LEU A 228 -13.45 -2.22 -14.62
N TYR A 229 -12.58 -1.41 -14.00
CA TYR A 229 -12.30 -1.56 -12.55
C TYR A 229 -13.54 -1.70 -11.68
N PRO A 230 -14.62 -0.94 -11.98
CA PRO A 230 -15.91 -1.15 -11.35
C PRO A 230 -16.36 -2.65 -11.30
N THR A 231 -16.06 -3.47 -12.30
CA THR A 231 -16.36 -4.92 -12.30
C THR A 231 -15.48 -5.71 -11.32
N TYR A 232 -14.21 -5.35 -11.23
CA TYR A 232 -13.13 -6.26 -10.88
C TYR A 232 -12.56 -6.03 -9.47
N SER A 233 -12.56 -4.78 -8.98
CA SER A 233 -12.27 -4.47 -7.57
C SER A 233 -13.18 -5.24 -6.60
N ARG A 234 -14.44 -5.47 -6.99
CA ARG A 234 -15.40 -6.31 -6.26
C ARG A 234 -14.94 -7.75 -6.07
N LYS A 235 -14.24 -8.29 -7.07
CA LYS A 235 -13.84 -9.71 -7.10
C LYS A 235 -12.59 -9.98 -6.28
N SER A 236 -11.81 -8.94 -5.97
CA SER A 236 -10.67 -9.06 -5.07
C SER A 236 -10.55 -7.87 -4.13
N PRO A 237 -10.72 -8.09 -2.82
CA PRO A 237 -10.29 -7.15 -1.82
C PRO A 237 -8.77 -6.88 -1.82
N PHE A 238 -7.92 -7.59 -2.58
CA PHE A 238 -6.48 -7.29 -2.60
C PHE A 238 -6.17 -5.98 -3.33
N LEU A 239 -6.73 -5.80 -4.54
CA LEU A 239 -6.62 -4.58 -5.37
C LEU A 239 -7.19 -3.30 -4.73
N VAL A 240 -7.76 -3.48 -3.54
CA VAL A 240 -8.69 -2.58 -2.90
C VAL A 240 -8.15 -2.26 -1.50
N GLU A 241 -7.86 -3.31 -0.72
CA GLU A 241 -7.35 -3.20 0.65
C GLU A 241 -5.84 -3.22 0.78
N GLN A 242 -5.09 -3.75 -0.19
CA GLN A 242 -3.64 -3.90 -0.08
C GLN A 242 -2.91 -2.99 -1.08
N PHE A 243 -3.52 -2.74 -2.23
CA PHE A 243 -2.91 -2.07 -3.40
C PHE A 243 -2.02 -0.84 -3.11
N GLN A 244 -2.42 0.06 -2.20
CA GLN A 244 -1.55 1.18 -1.84
C GLN A 244 -0.42 0.77 -0.88
N GLU A 245 -0.73 0.06 0.20
CA GLU A 245 0.17 -0.13 1.35
C GLU A 245 0.99 -1.42 1.31
N TYR A 246 0.73 -2.33 0.34
CA TYR A 246 1.41 -3.62 0.23
C TYR A 246 2.92 -3.45 0.06
N PHE A 247 3.68 -4.19 0.85
CA PHE A 247 5.09 -3.88 1.10
C PHE A 247 6.02 -4.08 -0.11
N LEU A 248 5.60 -4.84 -1.13
CA LEU A 248 6.41 -5.15 -2.32
C LEU A 248 5.58 -4.88 -3.58
N GLY A 249 5.79 -3.73 -4.21
CA GLY A 249 5.02 -3.29 -5.39
C GLY A 249 3.62 -2.74 -5.11
N GLY A 250 3.29 -2.42 -3.86
CA GLY A 250 2.19 -1.49 -3.57
C GLY A 250 2.57 -0.04 -3.91
N LEU A 251 1.58 0.85 -4.05
CA LEU A 251 1.85 2.26 -4.44
C LEU A 251 2.85 2.97 -3.52
N ASP A 252 2.80 2.73 -2.21
CA ASP A 252 3.69 3.40 -1.26
C ASP A 252 5.15 2.91 -1.36
N ASP A 253 5.35 1.66 -1.76
CA ASP A 253 6.66 1.04 -1.99
C ASP A 253 7.24 1.50 -3.35
N MET A 254 6.43 1.55 -4.41
CA MET A 254 6.83 2.17 -5.67
C MET A 254 7.14 3.67 -5.53
N MET A 255 6.36 4.43 -4.74
CA MET A 255 6.67 5.84 -4.45
C MET A 255 8.01 6.00 -3.71
N PHE A 256 8.39 5.04 -2.87
CA PHE A 256 9.72 5.02 -2.26
C PHE A 256 10.81 4.79 -3.31
N TRP A 257 10.70 3.73 -4.11
CA TRP A 257 11.72 3.38 -5.09
C TRP A 257 11.85 4.41 -6.23
N SER A 258 10.75 5.02 -6.68
CA SER A 258 10.76 6.10 -7.68
C SER A 258 11.45 7.36 -7.12
N SER A 259 11.19 7.72 -5.86
CA SER A 259 11.90 8.82 -5.20
C SER A 259 13.41 8.55 -5.08
N ASN A 260 13.78 7.31 -4.77
CA ASN A 260 15.19 6.89 -4.68
C ASN A 260 15.90 6.94 -6.04
N ILE A 261 15.31 6.39 -7.12
CA ILE A 261 15.94 6.40 -8.45
C ILE A 261 16.01 7.82 -9.04
N TYR A 262 15.07 8.71 -8.71
CA TYR A 262 15.17 10.12 -9.11
C TYR A 262 16.36 10.83 -8.45
N HIS A 263 16.61 10.57 -7.16
CA HIS A 263 17.78 11.12 -6.47
C HIS A 263 19.09 10.60 -7.09
N LEU A 264 19.18 9.29 -7.30
CA LEU A 264 20.34 8.66 -7.95
C LEU A 264 20.56 9.18 -9.37
N THR A 265 19.49 9.32 -10.17
CA THR A 265 19.55 9.85 -11.54
C THR A 265 19.97 11.31 -11.57
N SER A 266 19.49 12.13 -10.63
CA SER A 266 19.94 13.52 -10.47
C SER A 266 21.44 13.58 -10.16
N PHE A 267 21.90 12.79 -9.19
CA PHE A 267 23.33 12.69 -8.84
C PHE A 267 24.18 12.24 -10.03
N MET A 268 23.71 11.27 -10.81
CA MET A 268 24.39 10.76 -12.00
C MET A 268 24.45 11.80 -13.12
N LEU A 269 23.40 12.61 -13.33
CA LEU A 269 23.40 13.72 -14.28
C LEU A 269 24.34 14.87 -13.87
N GLU A 270 24.42 15.17 -12.57
CA GLU A 270 25.32 16.21 -12.04
C GLU A 270 26.79 15.75 -12.04
N ASN A 271 27.10 14.67 -11.33
CA ASN A 271 28.47 14.25 -11.00
C ASN A 271 29.04 13.22 -11.99
N GLY A 272 28.17 12.42 -12.60
CA GLY A 272 28.53 11.39 -13.56
C GLY A 272 28.62 9.99 -12.96
N THR A 273 28.59 9.02 -13.87
CA THR A 273 28.85 7.60 -13.62
C THR A 273 30.33 7.27 -13.88
N ARG A 274 30.79 6.11 -13.40
CA ARG A 274 32.18 5.64 -13.56
C ARG A 274 32.18 4.21 -14.11
N ASP A 275 32.25 4.12 -15.44
CA ASP A 275 32.43 2.84 -16.12
C ASP A 275 33.76 2.18 -15.77
N GLY A 276 33.72 0.85 -15.65
CA GLY A 276 34.91 0.01 -15.51
C GLY A 276 35.52 -0.35 -16.88
N ALA A 277 36.85 -0.28 -16.95
CA ALA A 277 37.70 -0.81 -18.03
C ALA A 277 37.62 -0.12 -19.42
N VAL A 278 38.44 0.93 -19.59
CA VAL A 278 39.23 1.13 -20.81
C VAL A 278 40.69 1.41 -20.39
N ASP A 279 41.64 0.63 -20.92
CA ASP A 279 43.07 0.82 -20.67
C ASP A 279 43.65 1.95 -21.54
N THR A 280 43.82 3.15 -20.98
CA THR A 280 44.78 4.15 -21.49
C THR A 280 45.58 4.77 -20.34
N VAL A 281 46.90 4.61 -20.38
CA VAL A 281 47.82 5.22 -19.41
C VAL A 281 48.23 6.59 -19.93
N GLU A 282 47.65 7.65 -19.39
CA GLU A 282 48.22 9.00 -19.49
C GLU A 282 48.08 9.76 -18.17
N PHE A 283 49.09 10.57 -17.83
CA PHE A 283 49.49 10.81 -16.44
C PHE A 283 49.35 12.29 -16.07
N VAL A 284 48.18 12.70 -15.59
CA VAL A 284 47.92 14.07 -15.08
C VAL A 284 47.32 14.00 -13.68
N ILE A 285 48.00 14.62 -12.72
CA ILE A 285 47.60 14.63 -11.31
C ILE A 285 46.85 15.93 -11.00
N CYS A 286 45.55 15.82 -10.74
CA CYS A 286 44.73 16.74 -9.94
C CYS A 286 43.55 15.97 -9.33
N GLU A 287 42.95 16.49 -8.26
CA GLU A 287 42.05 15.73 -7.39
C GLU A 287 40.70 15.38 -8.05
N LYS A 288 40.27 14.11 -7.95
CA LYS A 288 38.99 13.62 -8.50
C LYS A 288 38.32 12.55 -7.63
N TRP A 289 38.00 12.90 -6.39
CA TRP A 289 37.15 12.11 -5.48
C TRP A 289 35.69 12.59 -5.55
N LEU A 290 34.91 12.23 -6.58
CA LEU A 290 33.48 12.65 -6.64
C LEU A 290 32.53 11.91 -7.61
N SER A 291 32.85 10.71 -8.12
CA SER A 291 31.96 10.03 -9.11
C SER A 291 31.89 8.51 -8.99
N ASP A 292 31.97 7.95 -7.77
CA ASP A 292 31.85 6.50 -7.57
C ASP A 292 30.37 6.07 -7.42
N CYS A 293 29.83 5.57 -8.54
CA CYS A 293 28.55 4.87 -8.62
C CYS A 293 28.79 3.38 -8.94
N ASN A 294 28.15 2.50 -8.16
CA ASN A 294 27.98 1.09 -8.51
C ASN A 294 26.72 0.94 -9.36
N LEU A 295 26.86 0.37 -10.56
CA LEU A 295 25.80 0.22 -11.56
C LEU A 295 25.55 -1.25 -11.91
N PRO A 296 24.89 -2.02 -11.02
CA PRO A 296 24.40 -3.35 -11.38
C PRO A 296 23.28 -3.22 -12.43
N GLU A 297 23.10 -4.27 -13.24
CA GLU A 297 22.10 -4.34 -14.31
C GLU A 297 20.67 -3.94 -13.87
N ASN A 298 20.32 -4.26 -12.63
CA ASN A 298 19.06 -3.92 -12.00
C ASN A 298 19.10 -2.53 -11.31
N PRO A 299 18.24 -1.57 -11.70
CA PRO A 299 18.29 -0.20 -11.20
C PRO A 299 17.91 -0.01 -9.72
N LEU A 300 17.20 -0.94 -9.07
CA LEU A 300 16.92 -0.84 -7.62
C LEU A 300 18.17 -1.00 -6.75
N PHE A 301 19.25 -1.57 -7.30
CA PHE A 301 20.53 -1.76 -6.60
C PHE A 301 21.62 -0.76 -7.01
N ILE A 302 21.28 0.28 -7.77
CA ILE A 302 22.21 1.40 -8.05
C ILE A 302 22.56 2.10 -6.73
N ALA A 303 23.84 2.37 -6.52
CA ALA A 303 24.33 3.11 -5.34
C ALA A 303 25.43 4.09 -5.75
N CYS A 304 25.26 5.37 -5.42
CA CYS A 304 26.19 6.45 -5.76
C CYS A 304 26.67 7.19 -4.50
N GLY A 305 27.77 7.95 -4.64
CA GLY A 305 28.19 8.91 -3.62
C GLY A 305 28.80 8.31 -2.35
N GLY A 306 29.31 7.08 -2.40
CA GLY A 306 30.14 6.51 -1.34
C GLY A 306 29.40 5.98 -0.10
N GLN A 307 28.09 5.72 -0.15
CA GLN A 307 27.37 5.02 0.92
C GLN A 307 27.72 3.52 1.01
N GLN A 308 28.96 3.18 1.40
CA GLN A 308 29.26 1.89 2.02
C GLN A 308 29.13 2.01 3.54
N ASN A 309 28.45 1.01 4.14
CA ASN A 309 27.92 1.09 5.50
C ASN A 309 28.96 1.45 6.57
N ASN A 310 28.66 2.44 7.40
CA ASN A 310 29.40 2.68 8.64
C ASN A 310 28.87 1.77 9.78
N THR A 311 28.83 0.46 9.50
CA THR A 311 28.77 -0.58 10.54
C THR A 311 30.20 -0.97 10.91
N GLN A 312 30.51 -0.98 12.21
CA GLN A 312 31.88 -0.98 12.73
C GLN A 312 32.76 -2.12 12.19
N GLY A 313 33.78 -1.76 11.39
CA GLY A 313 34.91 -2.63 11.05
C GLY A 313 36.18 -2.18 11.79
N PRO A 314 36.99 -3.08 12.37
CA PRO A 314 38.18 -2.71 13.12
C PRO A 314 39.36 -2.31 12.22
N MET A 315 39.41 -1.00 11.91
CA MET A 315 40.57 -0.10 11.96
C MET A 315 41.97 -0.61 11.59
N LEU A 316 42.67 0.13 10.72
CA LEU A 316 44.11 0.40 10.87
C LEU A 316 44.48 1.81 10.34
N LEU A 317 45.52 2.41 10.92
CA LEU A 317 45.96 3.83 10.75
C LEU A 317 46.92 3.98 9.53
N THR A 318 47.33 5.16 9.02
CA THR A 318 47.38 6.60 9.43
C THR A 318 47.12 7.52 8.21
N GLY A 319 46.90 8.84 8.27
CA GLY A 319 46.86 9.81 9.38
C GLY A 319 47.58 11.15 9.04
N ASN A 320 47.13 12.27 9.61
CA ASN A 320 47.54 13.69 9.38
C ASN A 320 47.13 14.29 8.01
N GLY A 321 46.64 15.54 7.90
CA GLY A 321 46.16 16.45 8.95
C GLY A 321 45.81 17.89 8.48
N SER A 322 44.84 18.51 9.19
CA SER A 322 44.65 19.96 9.46
C SER A 322 44.41 21.04 8.37
N PHE A 323 43.27 21.77 8.51
CA PHE A 323 43.09 23.25 8.37
C PHE A 323 43.10 23.88 6.94
N VAL A 324 42.32 24.94 6.58
CA VAL A 324 41.19 25.67 7.22
C VAL A 324 40.41 26.61 6.23
N ASP A 325 39.16 26.96 6.57
CA ASP A 325 38.26 28.13 6.24
C ASP A 325 37.99 28.73 4.82
N ASP A 326 36.67 28.83 4.52
CA ASP A 326 35.84 30.01 4.12
C ASP A 326 35.64 30.61 2.69
N ALA A 327 34.42 31.21 2.57
CA ALA A 327 34.01 32.40 1.79
C ALA A 327 33.46 32.32 0.33
N VAL A 328 32.21 31.83 0.21
CA VAL A 328 31.03 32.42 -0.49
C VAL A 328 31.19 33.69 -1.36
N SER A 329 30.66 33.67 -2.62
CA SER A 329 29.80 34.75 -3.19
C SER A 329 29.13 34.39 -4.55
N LEU A 330 27.98 35.04 -4.88
CA LEU A 330 27.25 34.99 -6.16
C LEU A 330 27.41 36.31 -6.97
N SER A 331 27.20 36.31 -8.32
CA SER A 331 26.35 37.34 -9.00
C SER A 331 26.10 37.14 -10.53
N VAL A 332 24.87 36.77 -10.89
CA VAL A 332 23.95 37.27 -11.96
C VAL A 332 24.43 37.97 -13.28
N CYS A 333 23.99 37.38 -14.41
CA CYS A 333 23.61 37.84 -15.79
C CYS A 333 23.67 39.31 -16.30
N ASN A 334 23.90 39.49 -17.64
CA ASN A 334 22.97 40.18 -18.60
C ASN A 334 23.37 40.30 -20.12
N HIS A 335 22.40 40.68 -20.98
CA HIS A 335 22.46 41.30 -22.36
C HIS A 335 22.69 40.43 -23.65
N VAL A 336 22.23 40.76 -24.90
CA VAL A 336 21.06 41.53 -25.46
C VAL A 336 20.91 41.31 -27.02
N ILE A 337 19.86 41.84 -27.70
CA ILE A 337 19.28 41.42 -29.03
C ILE A 337 19.42 42.46 -30.19
N SER A 338 19.41 42.09 -31.52
CA SER A 338 18.52 42.67 -32.62
C SER A 338 18.90 42.47 -34.13
N GLY A 339 17.87 42.34 -35.03
CA GLY A 339 17.91 42.40 -36.53
C GLY A 339 17.44 41.11 -37.27
N PHE A 340 16.62 41.00 -38.35
CA PHE A 340 15.81 41.84 -39.32
C PHE A 340 16.44 42.26 -40.69
N PRO A 341 15.66 42.40 -41.82
CA PRO A 341 14.53 41.56 -42.35
C PRO A 341 14.43 41.44 -43.92
N ILE A 342 13.26 40.99 -44.46
CA ILE A 342 12.74 41.03 -45.88
C ILE A 342 13.19 39.83 -46.79
N LEU A 343 12.46 39.24 -47.77
CA LEU A 343 11.18 39.54 -48.51
C LEU A 343 10.17 38.33 -48.55
N HIS A 344 9.68 37.84 -49.71
CA HIS A 344 8.54 36.88 -49.83
C HIS A 344 8.68 35.70 -50.85
N VAL A 345 8.44 34.48 -50.33
CA VAL A 345 7.65 33.29 -50.82
C VAL A 345 7.35 33.10 -52.32
N PRO A 346 7.42 31.85 -52.85
CA PRO A 346 6.19 31.04 -52.94
C PRO A 346 6.33 29.53 -52.57
N LYS A 347 5.29 29.03 -51.87
CA LYS A 347 4.94 27.61 -51.54
C LYS A 347 5.87 26.85 -50.57
N PHE A 348 5.24 25.95 -49.81
CA PHE A 348 5.81 25.22 -48.66
C PHE A 348 6.24 23.80 -49.03
N GLU A 349 7.50 23.48 -48.74
CA GLU A 349 7.99 22.13 -48.42
C GLU A 349 9.29 22.28 -47.60
N ASN A 350 9.65 21.26 -46.82
CA ASN A 350 10.84 21.13 -45.96
C ASN A 350 10.95 22.04 -44.71
N LYS A 351 11.08 21.38 -43.55
CA LYS A 351 11.62 21.88 -42.27
C LYS A 351 12.39 20.73 -41.59
N PRO A 352 13.65 20.93 -41.20
CA PRO A 352 14.35 20.06 -40.23
C PRO A 352 15.02 20.85 -39.10
N PRO A 353 15.53 20.19 -38.03
CA PRO A 353 15.01 19.02 -37.31
C PRO A 353 14.45 19.46 -35.93
N GLY A 354 14.00 18.60 -35.00
CA GLY A 354 13.75 17.16 -35.10
C GLY A 354 12.62 16.64 -34.17
N ASN A 355 12.03 17.52 -33.34
CA ASN A 355 11.07 17.20 -32.28
C ASN A 355 9.63 17.10 -32.83
N VAL A 356 8.77 16.31 -32.17
CA VAL A 356 7.35 16.15 -32.54
C VAL A 356 6.44 16.33 -31.33
N ASP A 357 5.43 17.19 -31.46
CA ASP A 357 4.37 17.46 -30.49
C ASP A 357 3.03 16.98 -31.10
N TRP A 358 2.35 16.06 -30.41
CA TRP A 358 1.16 15.38 -30.94
C TRP A 358 -0.12 15.99 -30.39
N GLN A 359 -0.95 16.57 -31.26
CA GLN A 359 -2.26 17.12 -30.90
C GLN A 359 -3.41 16.34 -31.56
N LEU A 360 -4.42 16.00 -30.76
CA LEU A 360 -5.67 15.40 -31.23
C LEU A 360 -6.48 16.39 -32.10
N PRO A 361 -6.88 16.02 -33.34
CA PRO A 361 -7.81 16.81 -34.15
C PRO A 361 -9.15 16.99 -33.43
N ARG A 362 -9.78 18.16 -33.61
CA ARG A 362 -10.93 18.59 -32.80
C ARG A 362 -12.30 18.08 -33.29
N ASP A 363 -12.31 17.24 -34.32
CA ASP A 363 -13.52 16.76 -35.02
C ASP A 363 -13.79 15.28 -34.69
N THR A 364 -14.68 15.04 -33.73
CA THR A 364 -14.82 13.76 -33.02
C THR A 364 -15.60 12.65 -33.77
N GLU A 365 -16.15 12.93 -34.95
CA GLU A 365 -17.00 11.97 -35.67
C GLU A 365 -16.21 11.00 -36.58
N ALA A 366 -15.04 11.39 -37.10
CA ALA A 366 -14.30 10.59 -38.08
C ALA A 366 -13.64 9.31 -37.50
N CYS A 367 -13.33 9.29 -36.20
CA CYS A 367 -12.63 8.15 -35.58
C CYS A 367 -13.51 6.92 -35.33
N PHE A 368 -14.84 7.04 -35.41
CA PHE A 368 -15.74 5.91 -35.22
C PHE A 368 -15.76 4.94 -36.40
N GLU A 369 -15.59 5.44 -37.63
CA GLU A 369 -15.60 4.62 -38.85
C GLU A 369 -14.29 3.88 -39.14
N THR A 370 -13.17 4.27 -38.49
CA THR A 370 -11.91 3.51 -38.56
C THR A 370 -11.84 2.42 -37.48
N LEU A 371 -12.38 2.68 -36.29
CA LEU A 371 -12.50 1.68 -35.21
C LEU A 371 -13.51 0.56 -35.54
N SER A 372 -14.57 0.86 -36.29
CA SER A 372 -15.57 -0.14 -36.70
C SER A 372 -14.95 -1.28 -37.55
N VAL A 373 -14.02 -0.94 -38.44
CA VAL A 373 -13.31 -1.91 -39.29
C VAL A 373 -12.39 -2.82 -38.47
N LEU A 374 -11.71 -2.28 -37.45
CA LEU A 374 -10.84 -3.06 -36.57
C LEU A 374 -11.65 -4.11 -35.78
N PHE A 375 -12.85 -3.76 -35.31
CA PHE A 375 -13.78 -4.71 -34.69
C PHE A 375 -14.25 -5.82 -35.65
N LEU A 376 -14.41 -5.50 -36.94
CA LEU A 376 -14.95 -6.43 -37.94
C LEU A 376 -13.95 -7.55 -38.29
N VAL A 377 -12.65 -7.26 -38.31
CA VAL A 377 -11.59 -8.26 -38.52
C VAL A 377 -11.47 -9.22 -37.33
N ILE A 378 -11.60 -8.71 -36.09
CA ILE A 378 -11.53 -9.53 -34.86
C ILE A 378 -12.77 -10.43 -34.72
N SER A 379 -13.93 -10.00 -35.24
CA SER A 379 -15.22 -10.72 -35.12
C SER A 379 -15.31 -12.04 -35.89
N LEU A 380 -14.27 -12.46 -36.63
CA LEU A 380 -14.23 -13.70 -37.43
C LEU A 380 -13.36 -14.82 -36.83
N HIS A 381 -12.97 -14.72 -35.55
CA HIS A 381 -12.26 -15.80 -34.85
C HIS A 381 -12.87 -16.25 -33.51
N GLU A 382 -13.99 -15.66 -33.08
CA GLU A 382 -14.67 -16.00 -31.83
C GLU A 382 -15.92 -16.85 -32.05
N ALA A 383 -15.73 -18.17 -32.03
CA ALA A 383 -16.82 -19.14 -32.12
C ALA A 383 -16.56 -20.43 -31.33
N TRP A 384 -16.26 -20.35 -30.02
CA TRP A 384 -16.69 -21.33 -29.00
C TRP A 384 -16.40 -20.83 -27.56
N LEU A 385 -17.31 -21.11 -26.61
CA LEU A 385 -17.13 -21.00 -25.13
C LEU A 385 -17.14 -19.60 -24.44
N VAL A 386 -18.27 -18.90 -24.58
CA VAL A 386 -19.18 -18.57 -23.45
C VAL A 386 -18.61 -17.94 -22.14
N ALA A 387 -19.10 -16.72 -21.88
CA ALA A 387 -19.39 -16.09 -20.57
C ALA A 387 -18.26 -15.48 -19.71
N PHE A 388 -18.04 -14.18 -19.91
CA PHE A 388 -17.87 -13.23 -18.79
C PHE A 388 -18.76 -11.99 -19.00
N SER A 389 -19.66 -11.71 -18.04
CA SER A 389 -20.45 -10.47 -17.99
C SER A 389 -20.09 -9.61 -16.77
N ARG A 390 -20.30 -8.30 -16.90
CA ARG A 390 -19.64 -7.22 -16.15
C ARG A 390 -20.40 -6.81 -14.86
N HIS A 391 -19.77 -5.99 -14.03
CA HIS A 391 -20.33 -5.35 -12.82
C HIS A 391 -19.76 -3.92 -12.67
N HIS A 392 -20.23 -3.05 -11.74
CA HIS A 392 -19.71 -1.67 -11.64
C HIS A 392 -19.64 -1.04 -10.19
N GLY A 393 -18.44 -0.94 -9.57
CA GLY A 393 -17.85 0.19 -8.78
C GLY A 393 -17.09 -0.20 -7.47
N GLY A 394 -15.91 0.40 -7.12
CA GLY A 394 -15.43 0.68 -5.72
C GLY A 394 -13.99 0.29 -5.22
N PHE A 395 -13.28 1.16 -4.45
CA PHE A 395 -12.09 0.92 -3.55
C PHE A 395 -12.53 0.35 -2.14
N PRO A 396 -11.83 0.18 -0.96
CA PRO A 396 -10.61 0.80 -0.32
C PRO A 396 -9.75 -0.03 0.76
N LEU A 397 -8.85 0.62 1.55
CA LEU A 397 -7.74 0.11 2.46
C LEU A 397 -8.04 -0.50 3.89
N LEU A 398 -6.98 -0.87 4.66
CA LEU A 398 -6.92 -1.67 5.92
C LEU A 398 -6.83 -0.90 7.29
N PRO A 399 -6.94 -1.62 8.44
CA PRO A 399 -6.63 -1.13 9.80
C PRO A 399 -5.24 -1.54 10.35
N TYR A 400 -4.59 -0.62 11.07
CA TYR A 400 -3.40 -0.87 11.92
C TYR A 400 -3.71 -0.57 13.41
N ARG A 401 -3.16 -1.36 14.35
CA ARG A 401 -3.21 -1.06 15.80
C ARG A 401 -2.08 -0.09 16.21
N ALA A 402 -2.08 1.09 15.60
CA ALA A 402 -1.11 2.16 15.83
C ALA A 402 -1.45 3.10 17.01
N MET A 403 -2.25 2.65 17.99
CA MET A 403 -2.51 3.38 19.24
C MET A 403 -2.58 2.43 20.43
N ALA A 404 -2.07 2.85 21.58
CA ALA A 404 -2.17 2.16 22.86
C ALA A 404 -2.51 3.15 23.99
N SER A 405 -3.10 2.66 25.08
CA SER A 405 -3.52 3.47 26.23
C SER A 405 -3.07 2.80 27.53
N ALA A 406 -2.25 3.49 28.33
CA ALA A 406 -1.67 2.99 29.57
C ALA A 406 -1.14 4.14 30.44
N ASP A 407 -0.99 3.95 31.75
CA ASP A 407 -0.39 4.91 32.68
C ASP A 407 1.15 4.88 32.56
N LEU A 408 1.71 5.70 31.66
CA LEU A 408 3.14 5.66 31.31
C LEU A 408 4.02 6.43 32.32
N ASN A 409 3.44 7.40 33.01
CA ASN A 409 4.14 8.28 33.94
C ASN A 409 3.98 7.86 35.42
N GLN A 410 3.06 6.93 35.71
CA GLN A 410 2.66 6.42 37.03
C GLN A 410 1.92 7.42 37.94
N ASP A 411 1.12 8.34 37.37
CA ASP A 411 0.29 9.31 38.09
C ASP A 411 -1.16 8.84 38.39
N GLY A 412 -1.54 7.68 37.86
CA GLY A 412 -2.85 7.06 38.03
C GLY A 412 -3.91 7.54 37.02
N TYR A 413 -3.52 8.09 35.87
CA TYR A 413 -4.38 8.33 34.70
C TYR A 413 -3.86 7.54 33.49
N SER A 414 -4.72 7.21 32.52
CA SER A 414 -4.26 6.54 31.29
C SER A 414 -3.77 7.55 30.26
N ASP A 415 -2.52 7.42 29.84
CA ASP A 415 -1.91 8.19 28.77
C ASP A 415 -2.15 7.55 27.40
N LEU A 416 -1.84 8.28 26.32
CA LEU A 416 -2.02 7.84 24.95
C LEU A 416 -0.66 7.73 24.22
N VAL A 417 -0.42 6.57 23.61
CA VAL A 417 0.65 6.32 22.63
C VAL A 417 0.06 6.38 21.23
N VAL A 418 0.70 7.14 20.32
CA VAL A 418 0.25 7.34 18.95
C VAL A 418 1.36 6.99 17.96
N GLY A 419 1.18 5.95 17.16
CA GLY A 419 2.05 5.62 16.04
C GLY A 419 1.65 6.33 14.75
N ALA A 420 2.63 6.92 14.07
CA ALA A 420 2.52 7.56 12.77
C ALA A 420 3.52 6.92 11.79
N PRO A 421 3.27 5.68 11.30
CA PRO A 421 4.19 4.96 10.43
C PRO A 421 4.46 5.64 9.07
N GLY A 422 3.57 6.53 8.63
CA GLY A 422 3.75 7.37 7.44
C GLY A 422 4.69 8.58 7.65
N TYR A 423 5.15 8.84 8.88
CA TYR A 423 6.01 9.99 9.17
C TYR A 423 7.29 9.96 8.32
N SER A 424 7.62 11.12 7.77
CA SER A 424 8.63 11.32 6.73
C SER A 424 9.31 12.66 6.95
N HIS A 425 10.63 12.71 6.74
CA HIS A 425 11.40 13.96 6.75
C HIS A 425 12.35 14.02 5.53
N PRO A 426 12.97 15.16 5.20
CA PRO A 426 13.88 15.25 4.07
C PRO A 426 14.97 14.17 4.11
N GLY A 427 15.19 13.49 2.98
CA GLY A 427 16.09 12.35 2.83
C GLY A 427 15.55 10.99 3.30
N HIS A 428 14.51 10.96 4.15
CA HIS A 428 14.04 9.73 4.79
C HIS A 428 12.50 9.70 4.85
N ILE A 429 11.86 9.10 3.84
CA ILE A 429 10.41 8.92 3.84
C ILE A 429 9.99 7.68 4.64
N GLN A 430 8.78 7.68 5.19
CA GLN A 430 8.14 6.57 5.91
C GLN A 430 9.05 5.87 6.95
N VAL A 431 9.94 6.64 7.60
CA VAL A 431 10.70 6.15 8.76
C VAL A 431 9.75 5.72 9.87
N GLY A 432 8.66 6.47 10.02
CA GLY A 432 7.69 6.32 11.09
C GLY A 432 8.14 7.00 12.39
N ARG A 433 7.15 7.39 13.20
CA ARG A 433 7.33 8.14 14.46
C ARG A 433 6.29 7.68 15.47
N VAL A 434 6.59 7.77 16.76
CA VAL A 434 5.64 7.54 17.86
C VAL A 434 5.62 8.76 18.78
N TYR A 435 4.43 9.24 19.11
CA TYR A 435 4.19 10.33 20.06
C TYR A 435 3.65 9.78 21.37
N LEU A 436 4.09 10.37 22.48
CA LEU A 436 3.59 10.11 23.83
C LEU A 436 2.81 11.35 24.30
N ILE A 437 1.56 11.14 24.71
CA ILE A 437 0.64 12.21 25.12
C ILE A 437 0.12 11.89 26.51
N TYR A 438 0.66 12.57 27.51
CA TYR A 438 0.25 12.36 28.89
C TYR A 438 -1.08 13.04 29.21
N SER A 439 -1.83 12.40 30.08
CA SER A 439 -3.18 12.73 30.50
C SER A 439 -3.16 13.45 31.86
N ASN A 440 -4.34 13.73 32.43
CA ASN A 440 -4.50 14.19 33.80
C ASN A 440 -5.95 13.95 34.31
N ASP A 441 -6.31 14.59 35.42
CA ASP A 441 -7.62 14.46 36.07
C ASP A 441 -8.81 15.05 35.29
N LEU A 442 -8.54 15.75 34.18
CA LEU A 442 -9.54 16.24 33.22
C LEU A 442 -9.65 15.38 31.95
N GLY A 443 -8.70 14.47 31.73
CA GLY A 443 -8.54 13.62 30.55
C GLY A 443 -7.26 13.94 29.75
N LEU A 444 -7.28 13.61 28.47
CA LEU A 444 -6.31 14.11 27.48
C LEU A 444 -6.49 15.63 27.25
N PRO A 445 -5.45 16.33 26.74
CA PRO A 445 -5.53 17.76 26.42
C PRO A 445 -6.75 18.11 25.52
N PRO A 446 -7.62 19.06 25.90
CA PRO A 446 -8.85 19.40 25.18
C PRO A 446 -8.64 20.52 24.14
N VAL A 447 -7.48 20.56 23.50
CA VAL A 447 -7.04 21.62 22.57
C VAL A 447 -6.49 20.96 21.31
N ASP A 448 -6.64 21.61 20.15
CA ASP A 448 -5.97 21.18 18.92
C ASP A 448 -4.44 21.30 19.10
N LEU A 449 -3.73 20.18 19.15
CA LEU A 449 -2.28 20.12 19.35
C LEU A 449 -1.54 19.77 18.06
N ASP A 450 -0.41 20.43 17.82
CA ASP A 450 0.58 20.03 16.83
C ASP A 450 1.55 19.02 17.47
N LEU A 451 1.35 17.72 17.21
CA LEU A 451 2.13 16.66 17.86
C LEU A 451 3.64 16.70 17.57
N ASP A 452 4.07 17.33 16.46
CA ASP A 452 5.50 17.54 16.18
C ASP A 452 6.14 18.63 17.07
N LYS A 453 5.33 19.40 17.80
CA LYS A 453 5.78 20.48 18.70
C LYS A 453 5.34 20.31 20.16
N GLU A 454 4.22 19.63 20.40
CA GLU A 454 3.49 19.64 21.68
C GLU A 454 3.31 18.25 22.31
N ALA A 455 3.81 17.18 21.69
CA ALA A 455 3.86 15.86 22.33
C ALA A 455 4.85 15.84 23.51
N HIS A 456 4.53 15.07 24.56
CA HIS A 456 5.35 14.97 25.78
C HIS A 456 6.63 14.14 25.56
N GLY A 457 6.60 13.23 24.59
CA GLY A 457 7.75 12.47 24.10
C GLY A 457 7.57 12.12 22.64
N ILE A 458 8.68 12.04 21.90
CA ILE A 458 8.71 11.67 20.48
C ILE A 458 9.83 10.63 20.28
N LEU A 459 9.50 9.51 19.63
CA LEU A 459 10.44 8.47 19.21
C LEU A 459 10.38 8.33 17.69
N GLU A 460 11.52 8.13 17.04
CA GLU A 460 11.65 8.12 15.57
C GLU A 460 12.27 6.80 15.06
N GLY A 461 11.83 6.36 13.87
CA GLY A 461 12.30 5.13 13.25
C GLY A 461 13.71 5.24 12.65
N PHE A 462 14.50 4.18 12.82
CA PHE A 462 15.91 4.16 12.44
C PHE A 462 16.21 3.90 10.96
N GLN A 463 15.22 3.50 10.16
CA GLN A 463 15.41 3.12 8.75
C GLN A 463 14.40 3.82 7.83
N PRO A 464 14.82 4.37 6.68
CA PRO A 464 13.91 4.81 5.62
C PRO A 464 12.93 3.70 5.24
N SER A 465 11.66 4.06 5.05
CA SER A 465 10.56 3.12 4.80
C SER A 465 10.45 1.98 5.82
N GLY A 466 10.92 2.18 7.06
CA GLY A 466 10.83 1.19 8.14
C GLY A 466 9.43 1.07 8.75
N ARG A 467 8.58 2.10 8.61
CA ARG A 467 7.22 2.20 9.17
C ARG A 467 7.16 1.99 10.69
N PHE A 468 8.08 2.60 11.42
CA PHE A 468 8.11 2.60 12.88
C PHE A 468 6.81 3.19 13.46
N GLY A 469 6.15 2.46 14.36
CA GLY A 469 4.85 2.84 14.91
C GLY A 469 3.64 2.25 14.18
N SER A 470 3.83 1.33 13.21
CA SER A 470 2.70 0.56 12.62
C SER A 470 1.92 -0.24 13.66
N ALA A 471 2.59 -0.69 14.73
CA ALA A 471 1.97 -1.29 15.89
C ALA A 471 2.66 -0.80 17.17
N VAL A 472 1.90 -0.67 18.27
CA VAL A 472 2.42 -0.32 19.59
C VAL A 472 1.76 -1.17 20.67
N ALA A 473 2.53 -1.56 21.69
CA ALA A 473 2.04 -2.22 22.90
C ALA A 473 2.78 -1.68 24.13
N VAL A 474 2.11 -1.68 25.28
CA VAL A 474 2.67 -1.22 26.56
C VAL A 474 2.53 -2.34 27.58
N LEU A 475 3.62 -2.64 28.29
CA LEU A 475 3.76 -3.72 29.26
C LEU A 475 5.03 -3.50 30.10
N ASP A 476 5.09 -4.03 31.32
CA ASP A 476 6.35 -4.12 32.06
C ASP A 476 7.12 -5.36 31.58
N PHE A 477 8.06 -5.17 30.65
CA PHE A 477 8.79 -6.26 30.00
C PHE A 477 10.02 -6.69 30.81
N ASN A 478 10.67 -5.73 31.48
CA ASN A 478 11.82 -5.98 32.33
C ASN A 478 11.47 -6.38 33.79
N LYS A 479 10.21 -6.23 34.21
CA LYS A 479 9.68 -6.47 35.57
C LYS A 479 10.32 -5.61 36.66
N ASP A 480 10.61 -4.32 36.36
CA ASP A 480 11.08 -3.31 37.34
C ASP A 480 9.95 -2.51 38.03
N GLY A 481 8.71 -2.73 37.60
CA GLY A 481 7.51 -2.08 38.09
C GLY A 481 7.15 -0.78 37.36
N VAL A 482 7.60 -0.59 36.12
CA VAL A 482 7.26 0.55 35.24
C VAL A 482 6.84 0.04 33.86
N PRO A 483 5.84 0.65 33.21
CA PRO A 483 5.47 0.25 31.85
C PRO A 483 6.52 0.64 30.79
N ASP A 484 6.98 -0.36 30.06
CA ASP A 484 7.82 -0.25 28.87
C ASP A 484 6.95 -0.12 27.60
N LEU A 485 7.56 0.40 26.52
CA LEU A 485 6.91 0.60 25.23
C LEU A 485 7.55 -0.27 24.15
N ALA A 486 6.79 -1.21 23.60
CA ALA A 486 7.15 -1.98 22.41
C ALA A 486 6.57 -1.34 21.14
N VAL A 487 7.42 -1.12 20.13
CA VAL A 487 7.06 -0.47 18.85
C VAL A 487 7.45 -1.36 17.67
N GLY A 488 6.49 -1.66 16.80
CA GLY A 488 6.70 -2.41 15.56
C GLY A 488 7.15 -1.53 14.39
N ALA A 489 8.07 -2.05 13.58
CA ALA A 489 8.56 -1.46 12.34
C ALA A 489 8.61 -2.53 11.23
N PRO A 490 7.44 -2.97 10.71
CA PRO A 490 7.32 -4.16 9.87
C PRO A 490 7.94 -4.02 8.47
N SER A 491 8.38 -2.82 8.07
CA SER A 491 9.03 -2.60 6.76
C SER A 491 10.55 -2.36 6.87
N VAL A 492 11.14 -2.57 8.05
CA VAL A 492 12.61 -2.67 8.22
C VAL A 492 13.20 -3.70 7.24
N GLY A 493 14.29 -3.35 6.58
CA GLY A 493 14.90 -4.13 5.50
C GLY A 493 14.34 -3.85 4.09
N SER A 494 13.36 -2.95 3.94
CA SER A 494 12.81 -2.52 2.63
C SER A 494 13.88 -2.08 1.64
N GLN A 495 14.86 -1.26 2.05
CA GLN A 495 16.00 -0.81 1.22
C GLN A 495 16.88 -1.95 0.64
N LYS A 496 16.71 -3.18 1.12
CA LYS A 496 17.42 -4.38 0.63
C LYS A 496 16.46 -5.41 -0.01
N LEU A 497 15.20 -4.99 -0.21
CA LEU A 497 14.05 -5.83 -0.59
C LEU A 497 13.81 -7.03 0.35
N THR A 498 14.32 -6.99 1.60
CA THR A 498 14.22 -8.12 2.53
C THR A 498 13.00 -8.08 3.44
N TYR A 499 12.50 -6.90 3.80
CA TYR A 499 11.30 -6.70 4.64
C TYR A 499 11.24 -7.64 5.86
N THR A 500 12.36 -7.80 6.57
CA THR A 500 12.43 -8.64 7.78
C THR A 500 11.54 -8.10 8.91
N GLY A 501 11.36 -6.78 8.96
CA GLY A 501 10.73 -6.10 10.09
C GLY A 501 11.59 -6.11 11.36
N ALA A 502 11.12 -5.40 12.37
CA ALA A 502 11.71 -5.35 13.72
C ALA A 502 10.68 -4.92 14.76
N VAL A 503 10.93 -5.26 16.02
CA VAL A 503 10.25 -4.68 17.19
C VAL A 503 11.28 -4.08 18.12
N TYR A 504 11.06 -2.83 18.52
CA TYR A 504 11.94 -2.07 19.40
C TYR A 504 11.25 -1.87 20.74
N ILE A 505 11.88 -2.31 21.83
CA ILE A 505 11.38 -2.11 23.19
C ILE A 505 12.20 -1.03 23.86
N TYR A 506 11.52 -0.03 24.40
CA TYR A 506 12.10 1.07 25.16
C TYR A 506 11.61 0.95 26.59
N PHE A 507 12.54 0.85 27.54
CA PHE A 507 12.19 0.75 28.95
C PHE A 507 11.64 2.07 29.49
N GLY A 508 10.68 1.97 30.40
CA GLY A 508 10.05 3.11 31.05
C GLY A 508 10.95 3.82 32.05
N SER A 509 10.42 4.88 32.67
CA SER A 509 11.01 5.41 33.90
C SER A 509 9.96 6.12 34.76
N LYS A 510 10.20 6.17 36.08
CA LYS A 510 9.31 6.76 37.11
C LYS A 510 9.21 8.30 37.07
N GLN A 511 9.49 8.89 35.90
CA GLN A 511 9.24 10.30 35.57
C GLN A 511 8.47 10.45 34.24
N GLY A 512 7.92 9.36 33.67
CA GLY A 512 7.32 9.40 32.33
C GLY A 512 8.33 9.80 31.25
N ARG A 513 9.55 9.25 31.30
CA ARG A 513 10.59 9.52 30.30
C ARG A 513 11.07 8.23 29.66
N VAL A 514 11.01 8.18 28.34
CA VAL A 514 11.50 7.08 27.51
C VAL A 514 12.82 7.51 26.86
N SER A 515 13.77 6.60 26.69
CA SER A 515 15.02 6.86 25.96
C SER A 515 14.77 7.06 24.46
N SER A 516 15.59 7.86 23.77
CA SER A 516 15.55 7.94 22.30
C SER A 516 16.13 6.70 21.60
N SER A 517 16.89 5.87 22.33
CA SER A 517 17.39 4.57 21.85
C SER A 517 16.65 3.41 22.54
N PRO A 518 16.24 2.37 21.81
CA PRO A 518 15.63 1.19 22.43
C PRO A 518 16.61 0.44 23.31
N ASN A 519 16.08 -0.22 24.33
CA ASN A 519 16.82 -1.08 25.23
C ASN A 519 16.88 -2.52 24.69
N ILE A 520 15.87 -2.96 23.94
CA ILE A 520 15.88 -4.26 23.25
C ILE A 520 15.45 -4.11 21.80
N THR A 521 16.14 -4.80 20.89
CA THR A 521 15.69 -4.97 19.50
C THR A 521 15.41 -6.44 19.22
N ILE A 522 14.16 -6.77 18.87
CA ILE A 522 13.76 -8.08 18.36
C ILE A 522 13.77 -8.00 16.83
N SER A 523 14.50 -8.91 16.21
CA SER A 523 14.71 -8.98 14.76
C SER A 523 14.19 -10.29 14.18
N CYS A 524 13.97 -10.33 12.86
CA CYS A 524 13.72 -11.56 12.13
C CYS A 524 14.80 -11.72 11.05
N GLN A 525 15.14 -12.97 10.70
CA GLN A 525 16.12 -13.27 9.66
C GLN A 525 15.48 -13.72 8.34
N ASP A 526 14.21 -14.17 8.38
CA ASP A 526 13.44 -14.54 7.20
C ASP A 526 13.11 -13.33 6.32
N THR A 527 13.32 -13.45 5.01
CA THR A 527 12.81 -12.52 4.01
C THR A 527 11.28 -12.48 4.06
N TYR A 528 10.70 -11.28 3.98
CA TYR A 528 9.25 -11.01 4.08
C TYR A 528 8.63 -11.42 5.42
N CYS A 529 9.43 -11.51 6.48
CA CYS A 529 8.94 -11.78 7.83
C CYS A 529 7.99 -10.67 8.33
N ASN A 530 8.27 -9.40 7.99
CA ASN A 530 7.50 -8.23 8.39
C ASN A 530 7.18 -8.21 9.91
N LEU A 531 8.18 -8.58 10.73
CA LEU A 531 8.07 -8.65 12.19
C LEU A 531 7.59 -7.32 12.78
N GLY A 532 6.61 -7.39 13.68
CA GLY A 532 6.00 -6.20 14.31
C GLY A 532 4.79 -5.63 13.56
N TRP A 533 4.14 -6.42 12.68
CA TRP A 533 2.89 -6.02 12.01
C TRP A 533 1.73 -5.81 13.00
N THR A 534 1.60 -6.68 14.00
CA THR A 534 0.78 -6.41 15.19
C THR A 534 1.53 -6.74 16.47
N LEU A 535 1.20 -6.01 17.54
CA LEU A 535 1.70 -6.22 18.90
C LEU A 535 0.51 -6.35 19.86
N LEU A 536 0.70 -7.13 20.91
CA LEU A 536 -0.26 -7.33 22.00
C LEU A 536 0.52 -7.62 23.30
N ALA A 537 0.13 -6.96 24.39
CA ALA A 537 0.52 -7.35 25.74
C ALA A 537 -0.52 -8.30 26.33
N ALA A 538 -0.12 -9.49 26.77
CA ALA A 538 -1.02 -10.47 27.40
C ALA A 538 -0.20 -11.50 28.21
N ASP A 539 -0.68 -11.92 29.38
CA ASP A 539 -0.09 -13.01 30.17
C ASP A 539 -0.16 -14.34 29.39
N VAL A 540 0.93 -14.76 28.75
CA VAL A 540 1.00 -15.99 27.93
C VAL A 540 1.49 -17.16 28.77
N ASN A 541 2.41 -16.90 29.71
CA ASN A 541 3.06 -17.95 30.49
C ASN A 541 2.26 -18.40 31.74
N GLY A 542 1.36 -17.55 32.25
CA GLY A 542 0.51 -17.80 33.42
C GLY A 542 1.02 -17.20 34.74
N ASP A 543 2.09 -16.39 34.72
CA ASP A 543 2.66 -15.74 35.92
C ASP A 543 1.91 -14.47 36.37
N ARG A 544 0.93 -14.02 35.58
CA ARG A 544 0.04 -12.84 35.74
C ARG A 544 0.59 -11.50 35.27
N GLU A 545 1.85 -11.42 34.88
CA GLU A 545 2.37 -10.22 34.21
C GLU A 545 2.17 -10.33 32.69
N PRO A 546 1.98 -9.22 31.95
CA PRO A 546 1.80 -9.30 30.50
C PRO A 546 3.12 -9.66 29.78
N ASP A 547 3.07 -10.65 28.91
CA ASP A 547 4.13 -11.01 27.95
C ASP A 547 3.94 -10.29 26.60
N LEU A 548 5.00 -10.16 25.80
CA LEU A 548 4.95 -9.52 24.49
C LEU A 548 4.60 -10.52 23.39
N VAL A 549 3.42 -10.36 22.75
CA VAL A 549 2.99 -11.16 21.60
C VAL A 549 3.11 -10.35 20.30
N ILE A 550 3.71 -10.95 19.28
CA ILE A 550 4.05 -10.34 17.99
C ILE A 550 3.40 -11.14 16.86
N GLY A 551 2.59 -10.47 16.03
CA GLY A 551 1.98 -11.04 14.82
C GLY A 551 2.73 -10.60 13.57
N SER A 552 2.97 -11.54 12.65
CA SER A 552 3.83 -11.36 11.47
C SER A 552 3.23 -12.10 10.27
N PRO A 553 2.21 -11.54 9.58
CA PRO A 553 1.36 -12.27 8.63
C PRO A 553 2.04 -12.68 7.32
N PHE A 554 3.06 -11.95 6.88
CA PHE A 554 3.74 -12.22 5.62
C PHE A 554 4.90 -13.21 5.77
N ALA A 555 5.27 -13.56 7.00
CA ALA A 555 6.36 -14.48 7.27
C ALA A 555 6.17 -15.82 6.54
N PRO A 556 7.23 -16.40 5.94
CA PRO A 556 7.14 -17.64 5.17
C PRO A 556 6.46 -18.76 5.96
N GLY A 557 6.84 -18.94 7.23
CA GLY A 557 6.16 -19.88 8.14
C GLY A 557 6.29 -21.36 7.72
N GLY A 558 7.16 -21.69 6.77
CA GLY A 558 7.22 -23.00 6.10
C GLY A 558 6.52 -23.07 4.73
N GLY A 559 6.14 -21.94 4.15
CA GLY A 559 5.63 -21.82 2.78
C GLY A 559 5.59 -20.36 2.30
N LYS A 560 4.55 -19.98 1.54
CA LYS A 560 4.37 -18.61 1.01
C LYS A 560 3.43 -17.81 1.92
N GLN A 561 3.93 -16.79 2.63
CA GLN A 561 3.13 -15.89 3.48
C GLN A 561 2.09 -16.62 4.35
N LYS A 562 2.49 -17.72 5.01
CA LYS A 562 1.61 -18.42 5.96
C LYS A 562 1.33 -17.57 7.19
N GLY A 563 2.33 -16.77 7.59
CA GLY A 563 2.33 -15.93 8.77
C GLY A 563 2.74 -16.69 10.03
N ILE A 564 3.24 -15.95 11.02
CA ILE A 564 3.60 -16.49 12.35
C ILE A 564 3.06 -15.60 13.46
N VAL A 565 2.85 -16.20 14.64
CA VAL A 565 2.64 -15.48 15.90
C VAL A 565 3.67 -16.01 16.90
N ALA A 566 4.39 -15.10 17.54
CA ALA A 566 5.46 -15.41 18.50
C ALA A 566 5.21 -14.64 19.81
N ALA A 567 5.63 -15.21 20.94
CA ALA A 567 5.53 -14.57 22.24
C ALA A 567 6.85 -14.64 23.03
N PHE A 568 7.25 -13.51 23.61
CA PHE A 568 8.41 -13.35 24.48
C PHE A 568 7.94 -13.09 25.90
N TYR A 569 8.44 -13.88 26.86
CA TYR A 569 8.02 -13.78 28.25
C TYR A 569 8.74 -12.64 28.97
N SER A 570 7.98 -11.81 29.68
CA SER A 570 8.53 -10.66 30.42
C SER A 570 9.32 -11.14 31.64
N GLY A 571 10.45 -10.50 31.98
CA GLY A 571 11.31 -10.97 33.07
C GLY A 571 12.55 -10.12 33.42
N PRO A 572 13.01 -10.16 34.68
CA PRO A 572 14.15 -9.38 35.19
C PRO A 572 15.53 -9.88 34.70
N SER A 573 15.55 -10.86 33.80
CA SER A 573 16.72 -11.24 33.02
C SER A 573 16.96 -10.32 31.81
N HIS A 574 15.94 -9.57 31.38
CA HIS A 574 16.04 -8.69 30.23
C HIS A 574 16.96 -7.50 30.52
N SER A 575 17.92 -7.27 29.60
CA SER A 575 19.05 -6.38 29.83
C SER A 575 19.02 -5.15 28.91
N ASP A 576 19.57 -4.04 29.39
CA ASP A 576 19.81 -2.87 28.53
C ASP A 576 20.79 -3.24 27.40
N LYS A 577 20.33 -3.08 26.16
CA LYS A 577 20.99 -3.38 24.87
C LYS A 577 21.01 -4.86 24.49
N GLU A 578 19.95 -5.58 24.83
CA GLU A 578 19.72 -6.95 24.32
C GLU A 578 19.28 -6.95 22.84
N ASN A 579 19.74 -7.94 22.08
CA ASN A 579 19.34 -8.15 20.69
C ASN A 579 18.81 -9.57 20.52
N LEU A 580 17.53 -9.69 20.18
CA LEU A 580 16.79 -10.95 20.07
C LEU A 580 16.46 -11.28 18.61
N ASN A 581 16.23 -12.57 18.34
CA ASN A 581 15.67 -13.09 17.09
C ASN A 581 14.28 -13.67 17.40
N VAL A 582 13.31 -13.52 16.50
CA VAL A 582 11.97 -14.12 16.64
C VAL A 582 12.00 -15.63 16.89
N GLU A 583 13.01 -16.34 16.37
CA GLU A 583 13.24 -17.78 16.60
C GLU A 583 13.66 -18.12 18.05
N ALA A 584 13.96 -17.12 18.89
CA ALA A 584 14.21 -17.27 20.33
C ALA A 584 12.95 -17.05 21.19
N ALA A 585 11.77 -16.84 20.58
CA ALA A 585 10.51 -16.67 21.30
C ALA A 585 10.18 -17.90 22.15
N ASN A 586 9.62 -17.68 23.35
CA ASN A 586 9.29 -18.72 24.31
C ASN A 586 8.10 -19.58 23.87
N TRP A 587 7.22 -19.03 23.02
CA TRP A 587 6.11 -19.73 22.37
C TRP A 587 5.93 -19.19 20.94
N MET A 588 5.63 -20.07 19.99
CA MET A 588 5.39 -19.69 18.59
C MET A 588 4.40 -20.64 17.91
N VAL A 589 3.58 -20.10 17.01
CA VAL A 589 2.77 -20.84 16.03
C VAL A 589 3.00 -20.30 14.62
N ARG A 590 2.89 -21.17 13.62
CA ARG A 590 3.04 -20.84 12.18
C ARG A 590 1.74 -21.20 11.44
N GLY A 591 1.39 -20.45 10.40
CA GLY A 591 0.18 -20.66 9.63
C GLY A 591 0.16 -21.98 8.86
N GLU A 592 -1.04 -22.51 8.62
CA GLU A 592 -1.25 -23.81 7.97
C GLU A 592 -1.14 -23.72 6.44
N GLU A 593 -1.72 -22.67 5.85
CA GLU A 593 -1.97 -22.52 4.40
C GLU A 593 -1.24 -21.33 3.79
N ASP A 594 -0.89 -21.42 2.51
CA ASP A 594 -0.20 -20.36 1.78
C ASP A 594 -1.11 -19.12 1.55
N TYR A 595 -0.54 -17.94 1.82
CA TYR A 595 -1.21 -16.64 1.86
C TYR A 595 -2.38 -16.57 2.86
N ALA A 596 -2.38 -17.39 3.92
CA ALA A 596 -3.41 -17.34 4.96
C ALA A 596 -3.25 -16.15 5.93
N TRP A 597 -2.04 -15.60 6.05
CA TRP A 597 -1.72 -14.42 6.87
C TRP A 597 -2.08 -14.58 8.36
N LEU A 598 -1.66 -15.68 8.99
CA LEU A 598 -1.82 -15.86 10.44
C LEU A 598 -1.04 -14.78 11.21
N GLY A 599 -1.69 -14.16 12.21
CA GLY A 599 -1.10 -13.05 12.95
C GLY A 599 -1.33 -11.67 12.31
N TYR A 600 -2.21 -11.60 11.31
CA TYR A 600 -2.68 -10.33 10.75
C TYR A 600 -3.35 -9.46 11.83
N SER A 601 -4.11 -10.07 12.73
CA SER A 601 -4.69 -9.42 13.91
C SER A 601 -4.50 -10.29 15.15
N LEU A 602 -4.36 -9.65 16.32
CA LEU A 602 -4.20 -10.29 17.62
C LEU A 602 -5.15 -9.69 18.65
N HIS A 603 -5.63 -10.52 19.58
CA HIS A 603 -6.36 -10.08 20.77
C HIS A 603 -6.23 -11.11 21.90
N GLY A 604 -6.05 -10.66 23.15
CA GLY A 604 -6.00 -11.51 24.34
C GLY A 604 -7.27 -11.35 25.17
N VAL A 605 -7.79 -12.44 25.74
CA VAL A 605 -8.95 -12.42 26.63
C VAL A 605 -8.80 -13.44 27.76
N THR A 606 -9.05 -13.03 29.00
CA THR A 606 -9.00 -13.94 30.16
C THR A 606 -10.31 -14.72 30.30
N ILE A 607 -10.23 -16.05 30.39
CA ILE A 607 -11.34 -16.98 30.64
C ILE A 607 -10.91 -17.96 31.72
N ASN A 608 -11.72 -18.14 32.78
CA ASN A 608 -11.41 -19.04 33.92
C ASN A 608 -9.98 -18.87 34.50
N ASN A 609 -9.51 -17.62 34.62
CA ASN A 609 -8.15 -17.29 35.08
C ASN A 609 -7.03 -17.92 34.21
N ARG A 610 -7.27 -18.02 32.89
CA ARG A 610 -6.26 -18.34 31.87
C ARG A 610 -6.42 -17.37 30.70
N THR A 611 -5.32 -17.06 30.01
CA THR A 611 -5.36 -16.24 28.80
C THR A 611 -5.66 -17.08 27.57
N LEU A 612 -6.77 -16.78 26.92
CA LEU A 612 -7.05 -17.22 25.55
C LEU A 612 -6.45 -16.18 24.60
N LEU A 613 -5.47 -16.60 23.80
CA LEU A 613 -4.88 -15.79 22.74
C LEU A 613 -5.63 -16.05 21.43
N LEU A 614 -6.07 -14.98 20.77
CA LEU A 614 -6.80 -15.03 19.50
C LEU A 614 -5.94 -14.47 18.37
N ALA A 615 -5.79 -15.24 17.30
CA ALA A 615 -5.05 -14.83 16.10
C ALA A 615 -5.95 -14.86 14.86
N GLY A 616 -5.99 -13.75 14.13
CA GLY A 616 -6.70 -13.61 12.86
C GLY A 616 -5.85 -14.05 11.66
N SER A 617 -6.51 -14.69 10.69
CA SER A 617 -5.97 -15.19 9.43
C SER A 617 -6.97 -14.88 8.31
N PRO A 618 -7.09 -13.61 7.88
CA PRO A 618 -8.25 -13.12 7.12
C PRO A 618 -8.30 -13.62 5.68
N THR A 619 -7.17 -13.99 5.08
CA THR A 619 -7.11 -14.48 3.69
C THR A 619 -7.27 -16.00 3.58
N TRP A 620 -7.37 -16.72 4.71
CA TRP A 620 -7.56 -18.17 4.77
C TRP A 620 -8.71 -18.69 3.88
N LYS A 621 -8.49 -19.89 3.34
CA LYS A 621 -9.24 -20.52 2.25
C LYS A 621 -9.67 -21.92 2.69
N ASN A 622 -10.93 -22.29 2.47
CA ASN A 622 -11.36 -23.67 2.69
C ASN A 622 -11.01 -24.52 1.46
N ALA A 623 -9.82 -25.12 1.48
CA ALA A 623 -9.41 -26.15 0.53
C ALA A 623 -9.80 -27.53 1.08
N SER A 624 -10.38 -28.38 0.24
CA SER A 624 -10.45 -29.82 0.54
C SER A 624 -9.16 -30.49 0.08
N SER A 625 -8.68 -31.50 0.81
CA SER A 625 -7.35 -32.10 0.58
C SER A 625 -7.16 -32.81 -0.78
N LEU A 626 -8.25 -33.01 -1.55
CA LEU A 626 -8.22 -33.47 -2.94
C LEU A 626 -8.17 -32.33 -3.97
N GLY A 627 -8.41 -31.09 -3.56
CA GLY A 627 -8.46 -29.90 -4.42
C GLY A 627 -7.10 -29.43 -4.95
N HIS A 628 -5.99 -29.70 -4.24
CA HIS A 628 -4.64 -29.33 -4.71
C HIS A 628 -4.24 -30.02 -6.03
N LEU A 629 -4.91 -31.12 -6.42
CA LEU A 629 -4.70 -31.80 -7.69
C LEU A 629 -5.70 -31.37 -8.79
N PHE A 630 -6.83 -30.78 -8.41
CA PHE A 630 -7.88 -30.33 -9.33
C PHE A 630 -8.64 -29.15 -8.70
N HIS A 631 -8.51 -27.94 -9.24
CA HIS A 631 -9.30 -26.78 -8.80
C HIS A 631 -10.80 -27.06 -8.88
N THR A 632 -11.41 -27.35 -7.72
CA THR A 632 -12.84 -27.64 -7.63
C THR A 632 -13.64 -26.33 -7.63
N ARG A 633 -14.87 -26.37 -8.14
CA ARG A 633 -15.71 -25.16 -8.29
C ARG A 633 -16.13 -24.51 -6.96
N ASP A 634 -15.95 -25.19 -5.84
CA ASP A 634 -16.50 -24.83 -4.53
C ASP A 634 -15.49 -24.17 -3.57
N GLU A 635 -14.23 -23.97 -4.00
CA GLU A 635 -13.17 -23.29 -3.24
C GLU A 635 -13.47 -21.80 -2.94
N LYS A 636 -14.18 -21.54 -1.85
CA LYS A 636 -14.36 -20.19 -1.32
C LYS A 636 -13.03 -19.62 -0.81
N GLN A 637 -12.53 -18.58 -1.49
CA GLN A 637 -11.32 -17.86 -1.10
C GLN A 637 -11.61 -16.80 -0.03
N SER A 638 -10.58 -16.44 0.74
CA SER A 638 -10.59 -15.35 1.73
C SER A 638 -11.88 -15.32 2.57
N LEU A 639 -12.27 -16.50 3.04
CA LEU A 639 -13.28 -16.65 4.08
C LEU A 639 -12.81 -15.94 5.35
N GLY A 640 -11.52 -16.12 5.63
CA GLY A 640 -10.88 -15.76 6.88
C GLY A 640 -11.18 -16.75 8.00
N GLN A 641 -10.24 -16.86 8.93
CA GLN A 641 -10.34 -17.71 10.11
C GLN A 641 -9.77 -16.97 11.33
N VAL A 642 -10.27 -17.31 12.51
CA VAL A 642 -9.70 -16.93 13.80
C VAL A 642 -9.37 -18.21 14.56
N TYR A 643 -8.13 -18.32 15.03
CA TYR A 643 -7.65 -19.42 15.87
C TYR A 643 -7.62 -18.95 17.33
N GLY A 644 -8.08 -19.80 18.25
CA GLY A 644 -7.98 -19.57 19.69
C GLY A 644 -7.00 -20.54 20.33
N TYR A 645 -5.98 -20.03 21.01
CA TYR A 645 -4.92 -20.82 21.67
C TYR A 645 -4.96 -20.63 23.19
N PHE A 646 -4.64 -21.70 23.93
CA PHE A 646 -4.27 -21.62 25.34
C PHE A 646 -2.78 -21.98 25.46
N PRO A 647 -1.88 -20.99 25.45
CA PRO A 647 -0.45 -21.22 25.63
C PRO A 647 -0.15 -21.95 26.97
N PRO A 648 0.95 -22.70 27.07
CA PRO A 648 1.98 -22.92 26.04
C PRO A 648 1.59 -23.93 24.95
N ASN A 649 0.33 -24.39 24.85
CA ASN A 649 -0.07 -25.26 23.74
C ASN A 649 -0.01 -24.51 22.39
N CYS A 650 0.56 -25.13 21.37
CA CYS A 650 0.60 -24.63 19.99
C CYS A 650 -0.60 -25.11 19.15
N GLU A 651 -1.34 -26.13 19.58
CA GLU A 651 -2.59 -26.53 18.94
C GLU A 651 -3.72 -25.55 19.29
N SER A 652 -4.53 -25.15 18.29
CA SER A 652 -5.69 -24.28 18.53
C SER A 652 -6.81 -25.04 19.24
N TRP A 653 -7.30 -24.50 20.35
CA TRP A 653 -8.43 -25.04 21.11
C TRP A 653 -9.76 -24.95 20.33
N PHE A 654 -9.93 -23.89 19.53
CA PHE A 654 -10.99 -23.80 18.53
C PHE A 654 -10.52 -22.99 17.32
N THR A 655 -11.28 -23.10 16.22
CA THR A 655 -11.24 -22.12 15.14
C THR A 655 -12.65 -21.61 14.80
N ILE A 656 -12.74 -20.35 14.36
CA ILE A 656 -13.95 -19.74 13.81
C ILE A 656 -13.65 -19.41 12.35
N ALA A 657 -14.35 -20.03 11.41
CA ALA A 657 -14.18 -19.79 9.98
C ALA A 657 -15.31 -18.92 9.38
N GLY A 658 -14.98 -18.14 8.34
CA GLY A 658 -15.96 -17.42 7.53
C GLY A 658 -16.83 -18.35 6.67
N ASP A 659 -18.04 -17.89 6.32
CA ASP A 659 -19.02 -18.63 5.50
C ASP A 659 -19.24 -18.01 4.09
N LYS A 660 -19.08 -16.69 3.95
CA LYS A 660 -19.12 -15.94 2.68
C LYS A 660 -17.72 -15.81 2.11
N ALA A 661 -17.55 -16.15 0.83
CA ALA A 661 -16.31 -15.92 0.10
C ALA A 661 -15.94 -14.43 0.08
N MET A 662 -14.65 -14.14 0.13
CA MET A 662 -14.09 -12.79 0.28
C MET A 662 -14.63 -12.03 1.50
N GLY A 663 -15.05 -12.73 2.56
CA GLY A 663 -15.58 -12.12 3.79
C GLY A 663 -14.52 -11.61 4.77
N LYS A 664 -13.28 -12.10 4.67
CA LYS A 664 -12.14 -11.78 5.55
C LYS A 664 -12.46 -11.77 7.04
N LEU A 665 -13.05 -12.87 7.52
CA LEU A 665 -13.29 -13.08 8.94
C LEU A 665 -11.96 -13.07 9.71
N GLY A 666 -11.84 -12.21 10.72
CA GLY A 666 -10.62 -12.08 11.53
C GLY A 666 -9.68 -10.94 11.14
N THR A 667 -10.07 -10.03 10.22
CA THR A 667 -9.31 -8.78 10.01
C THR A 667 -9.24 -7.91 11.27
N SER A 668 -10.25 -7.99 12.14
CA SER A 668 -10.30 -7.27 13.42
C SER A 668 -10.93 -8.13 14.52
N LEU A 669 -10.48 -7.92 15.74
CA LEU A 669 -10.82 -8.68 16.95
C LEU A 669 -10.93 -7.74 18.15
N SER A 670 -11.94 -7.95 18.99
CA SER A 670 -12.07 -7.32 20.31
C SER A 670 -13.06 -8.11 21.20
N SER A 671 -12.93 -8.04 22.53
CA SER A 671 -13.77 -8.77 23.49
C SER A 671 -14.20 -7.90 24.67
N GLY A 672 -15.30 -8.29 25.33
CA GLY A 672 -15.87 -7.56 26.47
C GLY A 672 -17.09 -8.27 27.07
N HIS A 673 -17.81 -7.59 27.97
CA HIS A 673 -18.99 -8.08 28.65
C HIS A 673 -20.23 -7.25 28.28
N VAL A 674 -21.20 -7.87 27.61
CA VAL A 674 -22.44 -7.19 27.17
C VAL A 674 -23.68 -7.95 27.65
N THR A 675 -24.83 -7.27 27.71
CA THR A 675 -26.10 -7.91 28.10
C THR A 675 -26.87 -8.35 26.87
N VAL A 676 -26.77 -9.65 26.54
CA VAL A 676 -27.47 -10.27 25.40
C VAL A 676 -28.81 -10.83 25.87
N ASN A 677 -29.92 -10.33 25.32
CA ASN A 677 -31.29 -10.74 25.70
C ASN A 677 -31.59 -10.66 27.21
N GLY A 678 -30.90 -9.77 27.94
CA GLY A 678 -31.02 -9.64 29.41
C GLY A 678 -29.99 -10.41 30.24
N THR A 679 -29.12 -11.20 29.61
CA THR A 679 -28.06 -11.97 30.29
C THR A 679 -26.68 -11.35 30.06
N ARG A 680 -25.97 -10.96 31.12
CA ARG A 680 -24.56 -10.52 31.04
C ARG A 680 -23.69 -11.68 30.54
N THR A 681 -23.03 -11.47 29.41
CA THR A 681 -22.33 -12.51 28.64
C THR A 681 -20.96 -11.98 28.22
N GLN A 682 -19.90 -12.76 28.40
CA GLN A 682 -18.58 -12.45 27.84
C GLN A 682 -18.60 -12.77 26.34
N VAL A 683 -18.18 -11.83 25.50
CA VAL A 683 -18.33 -11.91 24.04
C VAL A 683 -17.04 -11.58 23.30
N LEU A 684 -16.90 -12.19 22.13
CA LEU A 684 -15.88 -11.88 21.12
C LEU A 684 -16.56 -11.27 19.89
N LEU A 685 -16.15 -10.06 19.50
CA LEU A 685 -16.46 -9.51 18.19
C LEU A 685 -15.36 -9.84 17.19
N VAL A 686 -15.78 -10.32 16.02
CA VAL A 686 -14.91 -10.62 14.87
C VAL A 686 -15.39 -9.84 13.65
N GLY A 687 -14.50 -9.09 13.01
CA GLY A 687 -14.80 -8.31 11.81
C GLY A 687 -14.84 -9.17 10.55
N THR A 688 -15.75 -8.82 9.64
CA THR A 688 -15.82 -9.33 8.25
C THR A 688 -15.95 -8.15 7.28
N PRO A 689 -14.93 -7.27 7.17
CA PRO A 689 -15.08 -5.93 6.60
C PRO A 689 -15.30 -5.91 5.07
N THR A 690 -14.95 -6.99 4.38
CA THR A 690 -15.16 -7.17 2.94
C THR A 690 -16.41 -7.97 2.59
N GLN A 691 -17.22 -8.32 3.60
CA GLN A 691 -18.42 -9.13 3.40
C GLN A 691 -19.45 -8.42 2.51
N ASP A 692 -19.86 -9.10 1.44
CA ASP A 692 -21.06 -8.75 0.67
C ASP A 692 -22.32 -8.94 1.53
N ASP A 693 -23.20 -7.94 1.57
CA ASP A 693 -24.50 -8.02 2.25
C ASP A 693 -25.66 -7.58 1.34
N VAL A 694 -26.90 -7.76 1.79
CA VAL A 694 -28.10 -7.45 0.99
C VAL A 694 -28.88 -6.31 1.61
N SER A 695 -28.84 -5.15 0.95
CA SER A 695 -29.74 -4.05 1.29
C SER A 695 -31.16 -4.35 0.79
N LYS A 696 -32.14 -3.89 1.56
CA LYS A 696 -33.55 -3.82 1.17
C LYS A 696 -33.99 -2.37 1.21
N VAL A 697 -34.59 -1.90 0.13
CA VAL A 697 -35.18 -0.56 -0.01
C VAL A 697 -36.65 -0.75 -0.40
N ALA A 698 -37.53 -0.68 0.61
CA ALA A 698 -38.92 -1.13 0.53
C ALA A 698 -39.04 -2.57 -0.04
N PHE A 699 -39.47 -2.72 -1.30
CA PHE A 699 -39.61 -4.02 -1.98
C PHE A 699 -38.40 -4.39 -2.86
N LEU A 700 -37.45 -3.48 -3.07
CA LEU A 700 -36.25 -3.72 -3.88
C LEU A 700 -35.13 -4.33 -3.02
N THR A 701 -34.43 -5.32 -3.56
CA THR A 701 -33.18 -5.86 -3.00
C THR A 701 -31.97 -5.43 -3.81
N MET A 702 -30.87 -5.07 -3.14
CA MET A 702 -29.62 -4.69 -3.80
C MET A 702 -28.41 -5.15 -2.99
N THR A 703 -27.46 -5.82 -3.65
CA THR A 703 -26.21 -6.23 -2.99
C THR A 703 -25.34 -5.01 -2.62
N LEU A 704 -24.99 -4.91 -1.35
CA LEU A 704 -23.95 -4.06 -0.80
C LEU A 704 -22.62 -4.79 -0.91
N HIS A 705 -22.00 -4.73 -2.09
CA HIS A 705 -20.68 -5.32 -2.31
C HIS A 705 -19.65 -4.75 -1.34
N GLN A 706 -18.92 -5.65 -0.68
CA GLN A 706 -17.93 -5.35 0.34
C GLN A 706 -18.41 -4.28 1.34
N GLY A 707 -19.70 -4.33 1.71
CA GLY A 707 -20.31 -3.39 2.65
C GLY A 707 -19.74 -3.52 4.06
N GLY A 708 -19.34 -4.75 4.41
CA GLY A 708 -18.73 -5.10 5.68
C GLY A 708 -19.73 -5.52 6.75
N GLY A 709 -19.24 -6.29 7.71
CA GLY A 709 -20.00 -6.75 8.85
C GLY A 709 -19.14 -7.06 10.07
N ALA A 710 -19.79 -7.39 11.16
CA ALA A 710 -19.17 -7.92 12.36
C ALA A 710 -20.05 -9.03 12.96
N ARG A 711 -19.42 -9.97 13.67
CA ARG A 711 -20.05 -11.15 14.27
C ARG A 711 -19.72 -11.20 15.75
N MET A 712 -20.75 -11.41 16.57
CA MET A 712 -20.62 -11.55 18.03
C MET A 712 -20.76 -13.02 18.41
N TYR A 713 -19.73 -13.57 19.04
CA TYR A 713 -19.71 -14.92 19.58
C TYR A 713 -19.72 -14.87 21.10
N GLY A 714 -20.50 -15.75 21.74
CA GLY A 714 -20.43 -15.97 23.18
C GLY A 714 -19.19 -16.79 23.54
N LEU A 715 -18.38 -16.28 24.47
CA LEU A 715 -17.24 -16.99 25.03
C LEU A 715 -17.68 -17.78 26.27
N SER A 716 -17.43 -19.08 26.26
CA SER A 716 -17.73 -20.02 27.35
C SER A 716 -16.51 -20.93 27.57
N PRO A 717 -16.13 -21.31 28.80
CA PRO A 717 -14.87 -22.03 29.04
C PRO A 717 -14.82 -23.45 28.47
N ASP A 718 -15.96 -24.13 28.38
CA ASP A 718 -16.05 -25.57 28.06
C ASP A 718 -16.73 -25.84 26.70
N LEU A 719 -17.02 -24.80 25.91
CA LEU A 719 -17.82 -24.88 24.69
C LEU A 719 -17.20 -24.03 23.57
N GLN A 720 -17.31 -24.51 22.33
CA GLN A 720 -16.91 -23.73 21.15
C GLN A 720 -17.73 -22.42 21.06
N PRO A 721 -17.11 -21.28 20.65
CA PRO A 721 -17.80 -20.00 20.61
C PRO A 721 -19.05 -20.01 19.72
N SER A 722 -20.20 -19.66 20.29
CA SER A 722 -21.50 -19.72 19.60
C SER A 722 -21.90 -18.36 19.06
N LEU A 723 -22.36 -18.29 17.81
CA LEU A 723 -22.77 -17.03 17.18
C LEU A 723 -24.07 -16.50 17.81
N LEU A 724 -23.98 -15.36 18.49
CA LEU A 724 -25.11 -14.70 19.16
C LEU A 724 -25.79 -13.68 18.24
N SER A 725 -25.00 -12.79 17.64
CA SER A 725 -25.50 -11.62 16.90
C SER A 725 -24.63 -11.23 15.71
N THR A 726 -25.22 -10.52 14.75
CA THR A 726 -24.53 -10.00 13.56
C THR A 726 -24.84 -8.53 13.31
N PHE A 727 -23.88 -7.84 12.71
CA PHE A 727 -23.95 -6.44 12.31
C PHE A 727 -23.52 -6.31 10.83
N SER A 728 -24.14 -5.42 10.07
CA SER A 728 -23.90 -5.19 8.64
C SER A 728 -23.89 -3.68 8.32
N GLY A 729 -22.93 -3.23 7.49
CA GLY A 729 -22.85 -1.85 7.01
C GLY A 729 -23.92 -1.51 5.95
N ASP A 730 -24.32 -0.25 5.85
CA ASP A 730 -25.36 0.23 4.92
C ASP A 730 -24.84 0.67 3.54
N ARG A 731 -23.53 0.93 3.40
CA ARG A 731 -22.93 1.37 2.13
C ARG A 731 -21.98 0.34 1.59
N ARG A 732 -21.99 0.18 0.26
CA ARG A 732 -20.96 -0.54 -0.50
C ARG A 732 -19.57 -0.01 -0.11
N PHE A 733 -18.59 -0.90 0.00
CA PHE A 733 -17.18 -0.58 0.28
C PHE A 733 -16.87 0.08 1.63
N SER A 734 -17.86 0.27 2.51
CA SER A 734 -17.68 1.08 3.72
C SER A 734 -16.66 0.54 4.72
N ARG A 735 -16.29 -0.74 4.59
CA ARG A 735 -15.44 -1.49 5.54
C ARG A 735 -15.99 -1.44 6.96
N PHE A 736 -17.30 -1.52 7.10
CA PHE A 736 -17.96 -1.68 8.39
C PHE A 736 -17.44 -2.95 9.08
N GLY A 737 -16.97 -2.83 10.32
CA GLY A 737 -16.26 -3.90 11.02
C GLY A 737 -14.76 -3.95 10.73
N GLY A 738 -14.21 -2.98 10.00
CA GLY A 738 -12.76 -2.86 9.76
C GLY A 738 -11.99 -2.60 11.04
N VAL A 739 -12.51 -1.73 11.92
CA VAL A 739 -12.04 -1.58 13.30
C VAL A 739 -13.19 -1.94 14.25
N LEU A 740 -12.84 -2.67 15.31
CA LEU A 740 -13.73 -3.10 16.39
C LEU A 740 -13.06 -2.78 17.72
N HIS A 741 -13.81 -2.18 18.63
CA HIS A 741 -13.37 -1.95 20.01
C HIS A 741 -14.54 -2.17 20.97
N LEU A 742 -14.25 -2.70 22.15
CA LEU A 742 -15.19 -2.75 23.27
C LEU A 742 -14.54 -2.03 24.46
N SER A 743 -15.31 -1.19 25.11
CA SER A 743 -15.00 -0.66 26.43
C SER A 743 -16.29 -0.15 27.05
N ASP A 744 -16.41 -0.37 28.35
CA ASP A 744 -17.29 0.43 29.21
C ASP A 744 -17.00 1.92 28.98
N LEU A 745 -18.04 2.68 28.63
CA LEU A 745 -17.98 4.13 28.44
C LEU A 745 -18.78 4.86 29.53
N ASP A 746 -19.99 4.40 29.88
CA ASP A 746 -20.85 5.05 30.88
C ASP A 746 -20.59 4.65 32.35
N ASN A 747 -19.67 3.71 32.59
CA ASN A 747 -19.25 3.13 33.87
C ASN A 747 -20.32 2.27 34.57
N ASP A 748 -21.15 1.53 33.83
CA ASP A 748 -22.09 0.55 34.39
C ASP A 748 -21.51 -0.87 34.60
N GLY A 749 -20.29 -1.14 34.11
CA GLY A 749 -19.68 -2.47 34.13
C GLY A 749 -20.05 -3.37 32.95
N LEU A 750 -20.65 -2.84 31.89
CA LEU A 750 -20.80 -3.48 30.58
C LEU A 750 -20.02 -2.67 29.54
N ASP A 751 -19.61 -3.33 28.45
CA ASP A 751 -18.85 -2.66 27.40
C ASP A 751 -19.77 -2.17 26.27
N GLU A 752 -19.63 -0.91 25.88
CA GLU A 752 -20.16 -0.40 24.61
C GLU A 752 -19.44 -1.05 23.44
N ILE A 753 -20.19 -1.38 22.39
CA ILE A 753 -19.64 -1.93 21.16
C ILE A 753 -19.37 -0.80 20.18
N ILE A 754 -18.10 -0.58 19.87
CA ILE A 754 -17.67 0.41 18.89
C ILE A 754 -17.27 -0.29 17.58
N VAL A 755 -17.88 0.13 16.47
CA VAL A 755 -17.62 -0.40 15.13
C VAL A 755 -17.30 0.74 14.17
N ALA A 756 -16.15 0.70 13.50
CA ALA A 756 -15.82 1.65 12.45
C ALA A 756 -16.26 1.15 11.07
N ALA A 757 -16.58 2.12 10.20
CA ALA A 757 -16.65 1.98 8.76
C ALA A 757 -15.79 3.11 8.15
N PRO A 758 -14.45 2.98 8.17
CA PRO A 758 -13.54 4.10 7.94
C PRO A 758 -13.65 4.69 6.53
N LEU A 759 -14.23 3.93 5.60
CA LEU A 759 -14.20 4.20 4.17
C LEU A 759 -15.63 4.37 3.63
N ARG A 760 -16.53 4.79 4.52
CA ARG A 760 -17.94 5.07 4.22
C ARG A 760 -18.12 6.48 3.64
N ILE A 761 -18.53 6.53 2.39
CA ILE A 761 -18.95 7.75 1.67
C ILE A 761 -20.27 8.31 2.26
N THR A 762 -20.47 9.63 2.34
CA THR A 762 -21.78 10.20 2.71
C THR A 762 -22.87 9.94 1.68
N ASP A 763 -22.56 10.05 0.39
CA ASP A 763 -23.53 10.00 -0.71
C ASP A 763 -22.90 9.50 -2.02
N VAL A 764 -23.73 9.28 -3.04
CA VAL A 764 -23.27 8.68 -4.32
C VAL A 764 -22.39 9.66 -5.11
N THR A 765 -22.62 10.97 -4.98
CA THR A 765 -21.81 12.01 -5.61
C THR A 765 -20.44 12.17 -4.95
N SER A 766 -20.33 12.03 -3.62
CA SER A 766 -19.03 11.99 -2.95
C SER A 766 -18.23 10.75 -3.36
N GLY A 767 -18.86 9.58 -3.51
CA GLY A 767 -18.21 8.36 -4.02
C GLY A 767 -17.75 8.45 -5.48
N LEU A 768 -18.36 9.30 -6.31
CA LEU A 768 -17.90 9.61 -7.67
C LEU A 768 -16.68 10.57 -7.68
N MET A 769 -16.46 11.29 -6.58
CA MET A 769 -15.34 12.23 -6.38
C MET A 769 -14.28 11.70 -5.39
N GLY A 770 -14.31 10.40 -5.05
CA GLY A 770 -13.32 9.76 -4.16
C GLY A 770 -13.45 10.06 -2.67
N GLY A 771 -14.59 10.60 -2.21
CA GLY A 771 -14.83 11.02 -0.82
C GLY A 771 -14.99 9.86 0.17
N GLU A 772 -13.91 9.53 0.88
CA GLU A 772 -13.82 8.50 1.95
C GLU A 772 -13.95 9.12 3.35
N ASP A 773 -15.16 9.61 3.68
CA ASP A 773 -15.41 10.42 4.88
C ASP A 773 -15.24 9.67 6.22
N GLY A 774 -15.63 8.40 6.24
CA GLY A 774 -15.61 7.55 7.44
C GLY A 774 -16.78 7.76 8.41
N ARG A 775 -17.00 6.75 9.25
CA ARG A 775 -17.99 6.72 10.35
C ARG A 775 -17.52 5.79 11.46
N VAL A 776 -17.87 6.14 12.70
CA VAL A 776 -17.77 5.23 13.85
C VAL A 776 -19.13 5.14 14.55
N TYR A 777 -19.55 3.92 14.87
CA TYR A 777 -20.84 3.58 15.44
C TYR A 777 -20.65 3.06 16.87
N VAL A 778 -21.38 3.61 17.84
CA VAL A 778 -21.36 3.15 19.24
C VAL A 778 -22.71 2.52 19.57
N TYR A 779 -22.73 1.23 19.92
CA TYR A 779 -23.93 0.49 20.31
C TYR A 779 -23.91 0.17 21.81
N ASN A 780 -25.03 0.43 22.49
CA ASN A 780 -25.17 0.30 23.94
C ASN A 780 -25.03 -1.15 24.43
N GLY A 781 -24.16 -1.39 25.42
CA GLY A 781 -23.87 -2.70 25.99
C GLY A 781 -25.06 -3.36 26.72
N LYS A 782 -26.03 -2.56 27.20
CA LYS A 782 -27.24 -3.03 27.91
C LYS A 782 -28.32 -3.56 26.96
N GLN A 783 -28.31 -3.19 25.67
CA GLN A 783 -29.42 -3.38 24.72
C GLN A 783 -29.15 -4.38 23.58
N ILE A 784 -28.26 -5.36 23.80
CA ILE A 784 -27.90 -6.34 22.76
C ILE A 784 -28.97 -7.43 22.64
N THR A 785 -29.35 -7.74 21.40
CA THR A 785 -30.31 -8.81 21.07
C THR A 785 -29.69 -9.85 20.15
N SER A 786 -30.10 -11.11 20.31
CA SER A 786 -29.63 -12.21 19.45
C SER A 786 -30.13 -12.05 18.00
N GLY A 787 -29.25 -12.29 17.02
CA GLY A 787 -29.52 -12.14 15.59
C GLY A 787 -28.99 -10.84 14.99
N ASN A 788 -29.61 -10.36 13.90
CA ASN A 788 -29.11 -9.18 13.17
C ASN A 788 -29.50 -7.87 13.89
N MET A 789 -28.53 -7.28 14.60
CA MET A 789 -28.65 -6.03 15.36
C MET A 789 -28.94 -4.82 14.44
N THR A 790 -28.29 -4.79 13.28
CA THR A 790 -28.45 -3.75 12.24
C THR A 790 -29.70 -3.93 11.37
N GLY A 791 -30.54 -4.93 11.65
CA GLY A 791 -31.78 -5.22 10.94
C GLY A 791 -33.03 -4.67 11.63
N LYS A 792 -34.20 -4.89 11.02
CA LYS A 792 -35.52 -4.40 11.49
C LYS A 792 -35.51 -2.89 11.74
N CYS A 793 -35.41 -2.14 10.65
CA CYS A 793 -35.28 -0.68 10.64
C CYS A 793 -36.64 0.02 10.77
N LYS A 794 -36.63 1.29 11.21
CA LYS A 794 -37.78 2.20 11.18
C LYS A 794 -37.94 2.81 9.79
N SER A 795 -36.84 3.12 9.09
CA SER A 795 -36.89 3.48 7.68
C SER A 795 -37.17 2.27 6.79
N TRP A 796 -37.47 2.52 5.52
CA TRP A 796 -37.62 1.47 4.51
C TRP A 796 -36.27 0.94 4.00
N VAL A 797 -35.14 1.38 4.56
CA VAL A 797 -33.79 0.94 4.20
C VAL A 797 -33.24 0.04 5.29
N ALA A 798 -32.78 -1.15 4.91
CA ALA A 798 -31.98 -2.03 5.76
C ALA A 798 -30.71 -2.47 5.01
N PRO A 799 -29.62 -2.84 5.71
CA PRO A 799 -29.38 -2.64 7.14
C PRO A 799 -29.27 -1.15 7.51
N CYS A 800 -29.43 -0.83 8.79
CA CYS A 800 -29.51 0.54 9.32
C CYS A 800 -28.62 0.71 10.56
N PRO A 801 -27.28 0.66 10.43
CA PRO A 801 -26.36 0.85 11.55
C PRO A 801 -26.55 2.22 12.23
N GLU A 802 -26.86 3.27 11.47
CA GLU A 802 -27.16 4.63 11.98
C GLU A 802 -28.45 4.70 12.82
N GLU A 803 -29.47 3.88 12.55
CA GLU A 803 -30.73 3.88 13.35
C GLU A 803 -30.62 3.05 14.65
N LYS A 804 -29.51 2.32 14.81
CA LYS A 804 -29.32 1.29 15.84
C LYS A 804 -28.21 1.62 16.81
N ALA A 805 -27.27 2.48 16.41
CA ALA A 805 -26.26 3.04 17.28
C ALA A 805 -26.90 4.03 18.27
N GLN A 806 -26.35 4.11 19.48
CA GLN A 806 -26.63 5.16 20.45
C GLN A 806 -25.97 6.48 20.00
N TYR A 807 -24.75 6.40 19.45
CA TYR A 807 -24.03 7.54 18.88
C TYR A 807 -23.42 7.19 17.52
N VAL A 808 -23.43 8.14 16.59
CA VAL A 808 -22.74 8.05 15.30
C VAL A 808 -21.72 9.20 15.23
N LEU A 809 -20.44 8.85 15.30
CA LEU A 809 -19.33 9.80 15.33
C LEU A 809 -18.82 10.05 13.90
N ILE A 810 -18.45 11.31 13.65
CA ILE A 810 -18.09 11.84 12.32
C ILE A 810 -16.91 12.81 12.46
N SER A 811 -16.03 12.90 11.45
CA SER A 811 -15.00 13.95 11.42
C SER A 811 -15.65 15.35 11.41
N PRO A 812 -15.12 16.31 12.21
CA PRO A 812 -15.59 17.69 12.22
C PRO A 812 -15.18 18.50 10.97
N GLU A 813 -14.24 18.01 10.16
CA GLU A 813 -13.64 18.74 9.04
C GLU A 813 -14.65 19.23 7.99
N LYS A 814 -15.80 18.55 7.85
CA LYS A 814 -16.87 18.94 6.90
C LYS A 814 -17.50 20.31 7.21
N ALA A 815 -17.28 20.88 8.40
CA ALA A 815 -18.04 22.04 8.86
C ALA A 815 -17.53 23.41 8.37
N THR A 816 -16.23 23.57 8.10
CA THR A 816 -15.59 24.90 8.12
C THR A 816 -15.38 25.56 6.75
N ASN A 817 -15.08 24.81 5.68
CA ASN A 817 -14.60 25.42 4.43
C ASN A 817 -15.44 25.08 3.18
N ARG A 818 -16.44 25.93 2.88
CA ARG A 818 -17.29 25.82 1.66
C ARG A 818 -16.56 26.04 0.32
N ARG A 819 -15.22 26.16 0.31
CA ARG A 819 -14.43 26.50 -0.89
C ARG A 819 -13.53 25.36 -1.41
N CYS A 820 -13.39 24.26 -0.66
CA CYS A 820 -12.56 23.11 -1.04
C CYS A 820 -13.36 21.80 -0.99
N VAL A 821 -13.93 21.37 -2.14
CA VAL A 821 -14.76 20.15 -2.24
C VAL A 821 -13.93 18.85 -2.12
N LEU A 822 -12.60 18.94 -2.26
CA LEU A 822 -11.66 17.82 -2.13
C LEU A 822 -11.42 17.35 -0.69
N GLN A 823 -11.94 18.05 0.32
CA GLN A 823 -11.67 17.83 1.75
C GLN A 823 -12.51 16.67 2.35
N ALA A 824 -12.70 15.57 1.60
CA ALA A 824 -13.73 14.55 1.85
C ALA A 824 -13.21 13.12 2.08
N SER A 825 -11.90 12.93 2.28
CA SER A 825 -11.28 11.59 2.28
C SER A 825 -10.39 11.30 3.50
N SER A 826 -10.79 11.80 4.67
CA SER A 826 -9.98 11.73 5.90
C SER A 826 -9.93 10.35 6.58
N ARG A 827 -10.75 9.40 6.14
CA ARG A 827 -10.83 8.01 6.64
C ARG A 827 -11.12 7.89 8.14
N PHE A 828 -12.02 8.73 8.64
CA PHE A 828 -12.39 8.78 10.06
C PHE A 828 -12.83 7.42 10.60
N GLY A 829 -12.12 6.93 11.63
CA GLY A 829 -12.31 5.58 12.19
C GLY A 829 -11.22 4.58 11.82
N SER A 830 -10.13 4.99 11.17
CA SER A 830 -9.03 4.12 10.74
C SER A 830 -8.31 3.40 11.90
N SER A 831 -8.39 3.98 13.10
CA SER A 831 -8.09 3.32 14.38
C SER A 831 -8.94 3.94 15.48
N VAL A 832 -9.26 3.17 16.52
CA VAL A 832 -10.09 3.59 17.65
C VAL A 832 -9.54 2.97 18.94
N ILE A 833 -9.41 3.78 19.99
CA ILE A 833 -9.07 3.33 21.35
C ILE A 833 -9.85 4.13 22.39
N THR A 834 -9.91 3.63 23.63
CA THR A 834 -10.45 4.35 24.78
C THR A 834 -9.38 4.65 25.80
N VAL A 835 -9.37 5.89 26.28
CA VAL A 835 -8.45 6.40 27.30
C VAL A 835 -9.27 6.75 28.55
N ARG A 836 -8.83 6.28 29.73
CA ARG A 836 -9.59 6.39 30.98
C ARG A 836 -8.93 7.39 31.94
N SER A 837 -9.73 8.34 32.44
CA SER A 837 -9.37 9.25 33.53
C SER A 837 -10.42 9.19 34.63
N LYS A 838 -10.08 9.59 35.86
CA LYS A 838 -10.91 9.45 37.08
C LYS A 838 -12.29 10.15 37.01
N LYS A 839 -12.56 10.94 35.95
CA LYS A 839 -13.82 11.65 35.70
C LYS A 839 -14.46 11.35 34.32
N LYS A 840 -13.74 10.70 33.39
CA LYS A 840 -14.16 10.54 31.99
C LYS A 840 -13.54 9.30 31.34
N ASN A 841 -14.35 8.57 30.59
CA ASN A 841 -13.87 7.69 29.53
C ASN A 841 -13.92 8.48 28.21
N GLN A 842 -12.80 8.51 27.48
CA GLN A 842 -12.68 9.25 26.22
C GLN A 842 -12.40 8.27 25.08
N VAL A 843 -13.14 8.39 23.98
CA VAL A 843 -12.90 7.63 22.74
C VAL A 843 -11.99 8.47 21.85
N VAL A 844 -10.81 7.94 21.54
CA VAL A 844 -9.85 8.55 20.61
C VAL A 844 -9.99 7.87 19.27
N ILE A 845 -10.24 8.65 18.22
CA ILE A 845 -10.50 8.16 16.87
C ILE A 845 -9.48 8.78 15.91
N ALA A 846 -8.75 7.93 15.20
CA ALA A 846 -7.85 8.38 14.15
C ALA A 846 -8.60 8.62 12.82
N ALA A 847 -8.20 9.69 12.15
CA ALA A 847 -8.54 9.99 10.77
C ALA A 847 -7.23 10.01 9.96
N GLY A 848 -6.78 8.84 9.54
CA GLY A 848 -5.42 8.60 9.02
C GLY A 848 -5.05 9.32 7.71
N ARG A 849 -5.96 10.10 7.12
CA ARG A 849 -5.68 11.01 5.98
C ARG A 849 -6.27 12.42 6.16
N SER A 850 -6.59 12.79 7.40
CA SER A 850 -7.03 14.14 7.77
C SER A 850 -5.84 15.11 7.81
N SER A 851 -5.79 16.07 6.89
CA SER A 851 -5.01 17.29 7.09
C SER A 851 -5.38 18.42 6.13
N LEU A 852 -4.84 19.60 6.40
CA LEU A 852 -4.81 20.75 5.49
C LEU A 852 -3.42 20.96 4.83
N GLY A 853 -2.46 20.02 4.98
CA GLY A 853 -1.04 20.32 4.72
C GLY A 853 -0.12 19.21 4.20
N ALA A 854 -0.52 17.93 4.17
CA ALA A 854 0.23 16.87 3.47
C ALA A 854 -0.62 15.62 3.12
N ARG A 855 -0.15 14.84 2.14
CA ARG A 855 -0.80 13.63 1.56
C ARG A 855 -0.88 12.41 2.51
N LEU A 856 -0.05 12.38 3.56
CA LEU A 856 0.09 11.26 4.52
C LEU A 856 -0.01 11.67 6.00
N SER A 857 -0.31 12.95 6.29
CA SER A 857 -0.67 13.38 7.65
C SER A 857 -2.12 13.00 7.98
N GLY A 858 -2.34 12.64 9.23
CA GLY A 858 -3.66 12.34 9.79
C GLY A 858 -3.89 13.11 11.09
N ALA A 859 -5.13 13.16 11.55
CA ALA A 859 -5.54 13.79 12.80
C ALA A 859 -6.09 12.76 13.78
N LEU A 860 -6.10 13.13 15.07
CA LEU A 860 -6.83 12.44 16.12
C LEU A 860 -8.00 13.30 16.59
N HIS A 861 -9.14 12.67 16.84
CA HIS A 861 -10.31 13.33 17.39
C HIS A 861 -10.72 12.64 18.69
N ILE A 862 -10.85 13.44 19.76
CA ILE A 862 -11.12 12.97 21.12
C ILE A 862 -12.58 13.26 21.47
N TYR A 863 -13.38 12.22 21.67
CA TYR A 863 -14.78 12.33 22.07
C TYR A 863 -14.93 11.92 23.52
N SER A 864 -15.47 12.82 24.35
CA SER A 864 -15.93 12.46 25.70
C SER A 864 -17.41 12.11 25.61
N LEU A 865 -17.79 10.87 25.96
CA LEU A 865 -19.18 10.43 25.96
C LEU A 865 -19.67 10.37 27.42
N GLY A 866 -20.70 11.17 27.72
CA GLY A 866 -21.29 11.29 29.05
C GLY A 866 -22.80 11.55 28.97
N PRO A 867 -23.45 11.83 30.11
CA PRO A 867 -24.88 12.13 30.17
C PRO A 867 -25.25 13.58 29.76
N ASP A 868 -24.26 14.47 29.62
CA ASP A 868 -24.38 15.89 29.28
C ASP A 868 -24.01 16.18 27.81
#